data_AF-A0A6Q2YBS3-F1
#
_entry.id   AF-A0A6Q2YBS3-F1
#
_cell.length_a   1.000
_cell.length_b   1.000
_cell.length_c   1.000
_cell.angle_alpha   90.00
_cell.angle_beta   90.00
_cell.angle_gamma   90.00
#
_symmetry.space_group_name_H-M   'P 1'
#
loop_
_entity.id
_entity.type
_entity.pdbx_description
1 polymer ?
#
loop_
_entity_poly.entity_id
_entity_poly.type
_entity_poly.pdbx_seq_one_letter_code
_entity_poly.pdbx_strand_id
1 'polypeptide(L)'
;MSISLVINGFKKYMILFFTSPPLQPFPWSRCSVPKLKRSVLGFLPVLSWLPRYSLRDNALGDLTSGISVGIMHLPQGMAYALLASVPPVFGLYTSFYPVLVYFIFGTSRHISIGTFAVISIMIGSVTEKLAPDSNFPSLNETNGTGGVDLAARDAYRVQIAASTTVLCGLFQILLGMMRFGFVVTYLSEPLVRGYMTGAATHVVASQLKYVFGIDPARFSGPLSQVYLLIDICRLLPETNIGALVVSLVALVVLITVKELNTCYEKKLPMPIPIELIVIIAATLISYYGDLNSQYNVSVVGEIPQGLKPPSPPDISLWGSVVGDAFAVAIVGYAINISLGKTFGLKHGYKVDSNQELVALGLSNTAGGFFQCYAVTSSLSRSLIQESTGGKTQVAGVISSVIVLVTVLQLGTLFEELPKAVLACIVFVNLKGMFRQFLDIPALWKSNKVDLMVWLVTLVCTVLLNLDIGLAASIAFSLLTVIFRSQLPRYSILGRVPGTELYLDTDTYEEVKEIPGVIIFRSSTTMYYTNAELYLDALLEKSGIDIGKLLMKKKKKDSEQKRADKKEEKRAKIKVNWAFDQQGTGSDQDSEIGSYGDNHITQAASTGSESESGKSADNSTHTIILDLSTASFVDTVTVKILKNVCVFRHMCCLTLFVSTPVCVVEQLSIAGFFCESIPKSCLFATVHDAVLHSLRVHGDKDRPQYECVLDMSSTTKM
;
A
#
# COMPACT_ATOMS: atom_id res chain seq x y z
N MET A 1 2.04 33.14 -0.77
CA MET A 1 1.47 32.91 -2.12
C MET A 1 1.82 31.52 -2.70
N SER A 2 2.86 30.83 -2.20
CA SER A 2 3.36 29.56 -2.77
C SER A 2 2.65 28.27 -2.30
N ILE A 3 1.97 28.26 -1.14
CA ILE A 3 1.28 27.06 -0.62
C ILE A 3 -0.06 26.80 -1.32
N SER A 4 -0.80 27.86 -1.68
CA SER A 4 -2.10 27.74 -2.38
C SER A 4 -1.94 27.21 -3.80
N LEU A 5 -0.79 27.49 -4.45
CA LEU A 5 -0.45 26.98 -5.78
C LEU A 5 -0.06 25.49 -5.75
N VAL A 6 0.63 25.05 -4.70
CA VAL A 6 0.94 23.63 -4.47
C VAL A 6 -0.33 22.84 -4.16
N ILE A 7 -1.23 23.38 -3.33
CA ILE A 7 -2.52 22.74 -3.00
C ILE A 7 -3.44 22.66 -4.24
N ASN A 8 -3.52 23.73 -5.05
CA ASN A 8 -4.33 23.71 -6.28
C ASN A 8 -3.72 22.82 -7.37
N GLY A 9 -2.38 22.74 -7.45
CA GLY A 9 -1.68 21.76 -8.29
C GLY A 9 -2.01 20.32 -7.88
N PHE A 10 -1.91 20.03 -6.58
CA PHE A 10 -2.24 18.71 -6.02
C PHE A 10 -3.70 18.32 -6.27
N LYS A 11 -4.64 19.26 -6.13
CA LYS A 11 -6.06 19.07 -6.40
C LYS A 11 -6.33 18.73 -7.87
N LYS A 12 -5.61 19.37 -8.79
CA LYS A 12 -5.76 19.16 -10.24
C LYS A 12 -5.19 17.81 -10.70
N TYR A 13 -4.05 17.39 -10.12
CA TYR A 13 -3.45 16.09 -10.40
C TYR A 13 -4.22 14.92 -9.78
N MET A 14 -4.78 15.11 -8.58
CA MET A 14 -5.59 14.09 -7.91
C MET A 14 -6.92 13.86 -8.64
N ILE A 15 -7.54 14.89 -9.22
CA ILE A 15 -8.77 14.71 -10.04
C ILE A 15 -8.50 13.90 -11.32
N LEU A 16 -7.32 14.01 -11.92
CA LEU A 16 -6.93 13.27 -13.12
C LEU A 16 -6.56 11.79 -12.86
N PHE A 17 -6.09 11.45 -11.66
CA PHE A 17 -5.74 10.07 -11.32
C PHE A 17 -6.95 9.17 -11.02
N PHE A 18 -8.15 9.75 -10.83
CA PHE A 18 -9.37 9.04 -10.42
C PHE A 18 -10.37 8.75 -11.55
N THR A 19 -10.04 9.04 -12.81
CA THR A 19 -10.96 8.79 -13.94
C THR A 19 -10.69 7.47 -14.65
N SER A 20 -11.30 6.37 -14.18
CA SER A 20 -11.96 5.27 -14.94
C SER A 20 -12.35 4.08 -14.03
N PRO A 21 -13.51 3.40 -14.20
CA PRO A 21 -14.63 3.68 -15.12
C PRO A 21 -15.54 4.77 -14.49
N PRO A 22 -16.72 5.14 -15.04
CA PRO A 22 -17.33 6.40 -14.66
C PRO A 22 -17.66 6.38 -13.18
N LEU A 23 -17.09 7.32 -12.44
CA LEU A 23 -17.69 7.83 -11.22
C LEU A 23 -19.14 8.14 -11.60
N GLN A 24 -20.05 7.26 -11.19
CA GLN A 24 -21.47 7.59 -11.21
C GLN A 24 -21.57 8.99 -10.61
N PRO A 25 -22.21 9.96 -11.30
CA PRO A 25 -22.33 11.30 -10.77
C PRO A 25 -22.87 11.19 -9.34
N PHE A 26 -22.18 11.84 -8.40
CA PHE A 26 -22.62 11.93 -7.00
C PHE A 26 -24.13 12.19 -6.99
N PRO A 27 -24.96 11.23 -6.54
CA PRO A 27 -26.40 11.33 -6.73
C PRO A 27 -26.99 12.14 -5.58
N TRP A 28 -26.61 13.42 -5.47
CA TRP A 28 -27.26 14.35 -4.55
C TRP A 28 -28.61 14.85 -5.09
N SER A 29 -28.98 14.51 -6.33
CA SER A 29 -30.13 15.12 -7.01
C SER A 29 -31.22 14.16 -7.51
N ARG A 30 -31.19 12.86 -7.15
CA ARG A 30 -32.33 11.94 -7.34
C ARG A 30 -32.44 10.95 -6.17
N CYS A 31 -32.91 11.43 -5.03
CA CYS A 31 -33.25 10.62 -3.86
C CYS A 31 -34.50 9.79 -4.13
N SER A 32 -34.30 8.55 -4.59
CA SER A 32 -35.35 7.53 -4.54
C SER A 32 -35.29 6.85 -3.16
N VAL A 33 -36.43 6.59 -2.53
CA VAL A 33 -36.56 5.93 -1.21
C VAL A 33 -35.67 4.67 -1.07
N PRO A 34 -35.54 3.79 -2.08
CA PRO A 34 -34.65 2.62 -2.01
C PRO A 34 -33.16 2.98 -1.93
N LYS A 35 -32.72 4.07 -2.57
CA LYS A 35 -31.32 4.55 -2.49
C LYS A 35 -31.02 5.12 -1.10
N LEU A 36 -31.97 5.87 -0.53
CA LEU A 36 -31.85 6.37 0.85
C LEU A 36 -31.77 5.21 1.84
N LYS A 37 -32.67 4.22 1.73
CA LYS A 37 -32.65 3.01 2.55
C LYS A 37 -31.30 2.28 2.46
N ARG A 38 -30.76 2.11 1.25
CA ARG A 38 -29.45 1.47 1.04
C ARG A 38 -28.30 2.28 1.64
N SER A 39 -28.35 3.61 1.54
CA SER A 39 -27.33 4.50 2.12
C SER A 39 -27.35 4.46 3.65
N VAL A 40 -28.54 4.50 4.26
CA VAL A 40 -28.71 4.41 5.72
C VAL A 40 -28.25 3.05 6.23
N LEU A 41 -28.65 1.95 5.58
CA LEU A 41 -28.19 0.60 5.95
C LEU A 41 -26.70 0.37 5.72
N GLY A 42 -26.08 1.09 4.77
CA GLY A 42 -24.64 1.08 4.57
C GLY A 42 -23.88 1.84 5.66
N PHE A 43 -24.40 3.00 6.06
CA PHE A 43 -23.80 3.84 7.10
C PHE A 43 -24.03 3.33 8.53
N LEU A 44 -25.18 2.68 8.77
CA LEU A 44 -25.53 2.03 10.05
C LEU A 44 -25.71 0.52 9.86
N PRO A 45 -24.62 -0.26 9.76
CA PRO A 45 -24.69 -1.71 9.57
C PRO A 45 -25.52 -2.43 10.64
N VAL A 46 -25.57 -1.91 11.88
CA VAL A 46 -26.37 -2.48 12.98
C VAL A 46 -27.84 -2.69 12.60
N LEU A 47 -28.42 -1.77 11.82
CA LEU A 47 -29.81 -1.88 11.37
C LEU A 47 -30.04 -3.02 10.36
N SER A 48 -28.96 -3.52 9.74
CA SER A 48 -29.04 -4.62 8.76
C SER A 48 -28.90 -6.00 9.39
N TRP A 49 -28.05 -6.13 10.42
CA TRP A 49 -27.71 -7.43 11.00
C TRP A 49 -28.47 -7.70 12.32
N LEU A 50 -28.73 -6.68 13.14
CA LEU A 50 -29.39 -6.85 14.44
C LEU A 50 -30.82 -7.44 14.31
N PRO A 51 -31.66 -7.04 13.34
CA PRO A 51 -32.98 -7.66 13.14
C PRO A 51 -32.91 -9.12 12.66
N ARG A 52 -31.76 -9.55 12.13
CA ARG A 52 -31.52 -10.93 11.66
C ARG A 52 -30.79 -11.78 12.70
N TYR A 53 -30.64 -11.27 13.92
CA TYR A 53 -29.92 -11.94 14.98
C TYR A 53 -30.71 -13.13 15.54
N SER A 54 -30.17 -14.33 15.40
CA SER A 54 -30.75 -15.55 15.96
C SER A 54 -30.35 -15.73 17.43
N LEU A 55 -31.24 -15.34 18.36
CA LEU A 55 -31.03 -15.49 19.80
C LEU A 55 -30.68 -16.92 20.20
N ARG A 56 -31.34 -17.92 19.59
CA ARG A 56 -31.14 -19.34 19.93
C ARG A 56 -29.73 -19.86 19.61
N ASP A 57 -29.14 -19.41 18.51
CA ASP A 57 -27.90 -20.00 17.97
C ASP A 57 -26.65 -19.21 18.30
N ASN A 58 -26.79 -17.91 18.61
CA ASN A 58 -25.66 -17.00 18.76
C ASN A 58 -25.55 -16.39 20.16
N ALA A 59 -26.64 -16.32 20.95
CA ALA A 59 -26.61 -15.60 22.23
C ALA A 59 -25.64 -16.22 23.24
N LEU A 60 -25.60 -17.56 23.35
CA LEU A 60 -24.67 -18.23 24.26
C LEU A 60 -23.21 -17.99 23.86
N GLY A 61 -22.89 -18.10 22.57
CA GLY A 61 -21.53 -17.88 22.06
C GLY A 61 -21.09 -16.41 22.18
N ASP A 62 -21.97 -15.45 21.91
CA ASP A 62 -21.68 -14.03 22.09
C ASP A 62 -21.57 -13.65 23.58
N LEU A 63 -22.33 -14.31 24.47
CA LEU A 63 -22.23 -14.12 25.92
C LEU A 63 -20.91 -14.66 26.48
N THR A 64 -20.56 -15.91 26.17
CA THR A 64 -19.30 -16.50 26.64
C THR A 64 -18.10 -15.75 26.10
N SER A 65 -18.11 -15.42 24.81
CA SER A 65 -17.05 -14.64 24.19
C SER A 65 -16.96 -13.22 24.73
N GLY A 66 -18.09 -12.54 24.92
CA GLY A 66 -18.14 -11.20 25.52
C GLY A 66 -17.59 -11.19 26.94
N ILE A 67 -17.88 -12.22 27.75
CA ILE A 67 -17.30 -12.38 29.08
C ILE A 67 -15.78 -12.56 29.01
N SER A 68 -15.29 -13.49 28.18
CA SER A 68 -13.86 -13.72 28.01
C SER A 68 -13.11 -12.48 27.50
N VAL A 69 -13.70 -11.75 26.54
CA VAL A 69 -13.12 -10.52 25.98
C VAL A 69 -13.13 -9.38 27.01
N GLY A 70 -14.23 -9.19 27.74
CA GLY A 70 -14.33 -8.20 28.81
C GLY A 70 -13.29 -8.41 29.89
N ILE A 71 -13.06 -9.66 30.30
CA ILE A 71 -12.02 -10.03 31.26
C ILE A 71 -10.62 -9.66 30.77
N MET A 72 -10.31 -9.82 29.48
CA MET A 72 -9.01 -9.42 28.92
C MET A 72 -8.84 -7.91 28.78
N HIS A 73 -9.93 -7.16 28.58
CA HIS A 73 -9.85 -5.70 28.49
C HIS A 73 -9.34 -5.05 29.77
N LEU A 74 -9.55 -5.67 30.93
CA LEU A 74 -9.10 -5.12 32.23
C LEU A 74 -7.57 -5.03 32.32
N PRO A 75 -6.79 -6.15 32.27
CA PRO A 75 -5.34 -6.10 32.26
C PRO A 75 -4.78 -5.28 31.11
N GLN A 76 -5.24 -5.55 29.90
CA GLN A 76 -4.66 -4.98 28.69
C GLN A 76 -4.97 -3.48 28.61
N GLY A 77 -6.17 -3.05 28.99
CA GLY A 77 -6.54 -1.65 29.09
C GLY A 77 -5.60 -0.88 30.01
N MET A 78 -5.45 -1.35 31.25
CA MET A 78 -4.60 -0.70 32.25
C MET A 78 -3.13 -0.67 31.82
N ALA A 79 -2.59 -1.79 31.33
CA ALA A 79 -1.19 -1.88 30.91
C ALA A 79 -0.89 -0.99 29.70
N TYR A 80 -1.81 -0.92 28.74
CA TYR A 80 -1.65 -0.09 27.54
C TYR A 80 -1.85 1.39 27.82
N ALA A 81 -2.63 1.78 28.84
CA ALA A 81 -2.69 3.17 29.27
C ALA A 81 -1.33 3.65 29.82
N LEU A 82 -0.61 2.79 30.55
CA LEU A 82 0.76 3.08 30.99
C LEU A 82 1.74 3.27 29.80
N LEU A 83 1.56 2.54 28.70
CA LEU A 83 2.31 2.76 27.46
C LEU A 83 1.97 4.07 26.76
N ALA A 84 0.72 4.52 26.88
CA ALA A 84 0.27 5.83 26.42
C ALA A 84 0.63 6.97 27.40
N SER A 85 1.39 6.67 28.45
CA SER A 85 1.83 7.61 29.49
C SER A 85 0.67 8.39 30.15
N VAL A 86 -0.50 7.73 30.24
CA VAL A 86 -1.70 8.23 30.93
C VAL A 86 -2.08 7.30 32.08
N PRO A 87 -2.88 7.77 33.06
CA PRO A 87 -3.31 6.93 34.17
C PRO A 87 -4.09 5.67 33.71
N PRO A 88 -3.94 4.51 34.38
CA PRO A 88 -4.55 3.24 33.97
C PRO A 88 -6.06 3.25 33.75
N VAL A 89 -6.79 4.09 34.50
CA VAL A 89 -8.25 4.25 34.36
C VAL A 89 -8.68 4.64 32.94
N PHE A 90 -7.88 5.44 32.23
CA PHE A 90 -8.19 5.84 30.86
C PHE A 90 -8.11 4.68 29.87
N GLY A 91 -7.37 3.62 30.19
CA GLY A 91 -7.36 2.38 29.43
C GLY A 91 -8.67 1.59 29.55
N LEU A 92 -9.32 1.68 30.71
CA LEU A 92 -10.65 1.10 30.94
C LEU A 92 -11.73 1.90 30.20
N TYR A 93 -11.70 3.24 30.29
CA TYR A 93 -12.61 4.09 29.51
C TYR A 93 -12.47 3.86 27.99
N THR A 94 -11.22 3.76 27.52
CA THR A 94 -10.90 3.49 26.11
C THR A 94 -11.35 2.09 25.66
N SER A 95 -11.50 1.14 26.59
CA SER A 95 -12.06 -0.19 26.34
C SER A 95 -13.60 -0.23 26.44
N PHE A 96 -14.24 0.86 26.84
CA PHE A 96 -15.69 0.97 27.02
C PHE A 96 -16.34 1.78 25.89
N TYR A 97 -16.11 3.10 25.83
CA TYR A 97 -16.84 4.01 24.94
C TYR A 97 -16.65 3.70 23.44
N PRO A 98 -15.42 3.54 22.92
CA PRO A 98 -15.20 3.32 21.50
C PRO A 98 -15.79 1.99 21.00
N VAL A 99 -15.87 0.98 21.87
CA VAL A 99 -16.42 -0.34 21.54
C VAL A 99 -17.92 -0.25 21.28
N LEU A 100 -18.66 0.52 22.08
CA LEU A 100 -20.09 0.78 21.87
C LEU A 100 -20.36 1.53 20.56
N VAL A 101 -19.49 2.46 20.20
CA VAL A 101 -19.60 3.17 18.92
C VAL A 101 -19.33 2.22 17.76
N TYR A 102 -18.29 1.39 17.87
CA TYR A 102 -17.99 0.40 16.84
C TYR A 102 -19.11 -0.61 16.63
N PHE A 103 -19.81 -1.04 17.69
CA PHE A 103 -20.99 -1.91 17.58
C PHE A 103 -22.05 -1.38 16.61
N ILE A 104 -22.24 -0.05 16.56
CA ILE A 104 -23.25 0.61 15.73
C ILE A 104 -22.79 0.71 14.26
N PHE A 105 -21.53 1.13 14.05
CA PHE A 105 -21.03 1.53 12.74
C PHE A 105 -20.14 0.49 12.04
N GLY A 106 -19.61 -0.49 12.77
CA GLY A 106 -18.70 -1.51 12.27
C GLY A 106 -19.38 -2.55 11.37
N THR A 107 -18.63 -3.06 10.40
CA THR A 107 -19.08 -4.11 9.47
C THR A 107 -18.51 -5.48 9.83
N SER A 108 -17.35 -5.52 10.46
CA SER A 108 -16.73 -6.76 10.90
C SER A 108 -17.45 -7.36 12.11
N ARG A 109 -17.59 -8.69 12.13
CA ARG A 109 -18.37 -9.40 13.17
C ARG A 109 -17.52 -9.93 14.33
N HIS A 110 -16.23 -10.18 14.08
CA HIS A 110 -15.36 -10.94 14.99
C HIS A 110 -14.22 -10.09 15.57
N ILE A 111 -14.00 -8.87 15.06
CA ILE A 111 -12.92 -8.03 15.58
C ILE A 111 -13.33 -7.38 16.89
N SER A 112 -12.41 -7.34 17.85
CA SER A 112 -12.54 -6.68 19.14
C SER A 112 -11.75 -5.36 19.14
N ILE A 113 -12.48 -4.24 19.06
CA ILE A 113 -11.96 -2.88 19.19
C ILE A 113 -11.57 -2.59 20.64
N GLY A 114 -10.53 -1.78 20.83
CA GLY A 114 -10.18 -1.20 22.13
C GLY A 114 -8.73 -0.75 22.14
N THR A 115 -8.12 -0.77 23.32
CA THR A 115 -6.70 -0.43 23.49
C THR A 115 -5.80 -1.41 22.73
N PHE A 116 -4.67 -0.89 22.23
CA PHE A 116 -3.67 -1.69 21.52
C PHE A 116 -2.26 -1.15 21.75
N ALA A 117 -1.27 -2.04 21.93
CA ALA A 117 0.08 -1.68 22.35
C ALA A 117 0.76 -0.64 21.42
N VAL A 118 0.70 -0.86 20.11
CA VAL A 118 1.35 0.00 19.11
C VAL A 118 0.76 1.40 19.12
N ILE A 119 -0.57 1.52 19.08
CA ILE A 119 -1.27 2.81 19.12
C ILE A 119 -1.01 3.52 20.45
N SER A 120 -0.95 2.76 21.54
CA SER A 120 -0.67 3.33 22.86
C SER A 120 0.71 3.97 22.93
N ILE A 121 1.75 3.35 22.38
CA ILE A 121 3.09 3.96 22.30
C ILE A 121 3.12 5.16 21.37
N MET A 122 2.39 5.12 20.25
CA MET A 122 2.31 6.29 19.37
C MET A 122 1.65 7.49 20.06
N ILE A 123 0.65 7.26 20.92
CA ILE A 123 0.08 8.34 21.76
C ILE A 123 1.05 8.71 22.89
N GLY A 124 1.69 7.73 23.51
CA GLY A 124 2.69 7.90 24.57
C GLY A 124 3.82 8.82 24.14
N SER A 125 4.42 8.59 22.98
CA SER A 125 5.50 9.43 22.46
C SER A 125 5.07 10.90 22.27
N VAL A 126 3.83 11.15 21.86
CA VAL A 126 3.27 12.51 21.73
C VAL A 126 3.06 13.16 23.09
N THR A 127 2.45 12.43 24.03
CA THR A 127 2.21 12.94 25.39
C THR A 127 3.51 13.23 26.13
N GLU A 128 4.54 12.40 25.95
CA GLU A 128 5.86 12.60 26.56
C GLU A 128 6.62 13.77 25.92
N LYS A 129 6.52 13.91 24.59
CA LYS A 129 7.11 15.04 23.85
C LYS A 129 6.53 16.39 24.26
N LEU A 130 5.21 16.46 24.46
CA LEU A 130 4.51 17.72 24.76
C LEU A 130 4.34 18.00 26.25
N ALA A 131 4.41 16.98 27.09
CA ALA A 131 4.33 17.08 28.55
C ALA A 131 5.49 16.31 29.23
N PRO A 132 6.75 16.77 29.04
CA PRO A 132 7.89 16.22 29.75
C PRO A 132 7.78 16.51 31.25
N ASP A 133 8.38 15.66 32.07
CA ASP A 133 8.33 15.77 33.54
C ASP A 133 8.94 17.10 34.04
N SER A 134 9.88 17.69 33.28
CA SER A 134 10.51 18.99 33.56
C SER A 134 9.56 20.17 33.57
N ASN A 135 8.40 20.07 32.91
CA ASN A 135 7.45 21.19 32.79
C ASN A 135 6.52 21.30 34.01
N PHE A 136 6.57 20.33 34.92
CA PHE A 136 5.67 20.25 36.09
C PHE A 136 6.46 20.15 37.41
N PRO A 137 7.34 21.12 37.73
CA PRO A 137 8.06 21.10 39.00
C PRO A 137 7.08 21.33 40.16
N SER A 138 7.07 20.44 41.15
CA SER A 138 6.42 20.66 42.43
C SER A 138 7.47 21.07 43.47
N LEU A 139 7.33 22.25 44.07
CA LEU A 139 8.18 22.68 45.17
C LEU A 139 7.55 22.21 46.48
N ASN A 140 8.17 21.23 47.15
CA ASN A 140 7.87 20.96 48.55
C ASN A 140 8.57 22.03 49.40
N GLU A 141 7.80 22.99 49.92
CA GLU A 141 8.26 24.16 50.68
C GLU A 141 9.09 23.81 51.93
N THR A 142 9.09 22.55 52.37
CA THR A 142 9.77 22.09 53.59
C THR A 142 11.15 21.45 53.37
N ASN A 143 11.48 20.91 52.18
CA ASN A 143 12.71 20.10 51.99
C ASN A 143 13.60 20.47 50.79
N GLY A 144 13.22 21.44 49.95
CA GLY A 144 14.07 21.90 48.83
C GLY A 144 14.36 20.85 47.75
N THR A 145 13.80 19.63 47.86
CA THR A 145 13.83 18.61 46.83
C THR A 145 12.72 18.91 45.82
N GLY A 146 13.12 19.16 44.57
CA GLY A 146 12.18 19.34 43.46
C GLY A 146 11.45 18.03 43.20
N GLY A 147 10.15 18.00 43.47
CA GLY A 147 9.27 16.91 43.04
C GLY A 147 8.67 17.20 41.67
N VAL A 148 7.87 16.27 41.15
CA VAL A 148 7.04 16.48 39.97
C VAL A 148 5.59 16.46 40.40
N ASP A 149 4.81 17.47 39.99
CA ASP A 149 3.35 17.44 40.17
C ASP A 149 2.74 16.42 39.20
N LEU A 150 2.63 15.18 39.69
CA LEU A 150 2.11 14.04 38.93
C LEU A 150 0.65 14.27 38.51
N ALA A 151 -0.16 14.93 39.34
CA ALA A 151 -1.58 15.13 39.07
C ALA A 151 -1.80 16.12 37.94
N ALA A 152 -1.13 17.28 37.99
CA ALA A 152 -1.20 18.28 36.92
C ALA A 152 -0.64 17.74 35.60
N ARG A 153 0.50 17.02 35.66
CA ARG A 153 1.13 16.39 34.50
C ARG A 153 0.20 15.37 33.85
N ASP A 154 -0.36 14.46 34.62
CA ASP A 154 -1.18 13.37 34.09
C ASP A 154 -2.51 13.91 33.53
N ALA A 155 -3.09 14.94 34.15
CA ALA A 155 -4.26 15.64 33.59
C ALA A 155 -3.96 16.27 32.22
N TYR A 156 -2.80 16.92 32.06
CA TYR A 156 -2.41 17.51 30.78
C TYR A 156 -2.08 16.44 29.72
N ARG A 157 -1.44 15.32 30.10
CA ARG A 157 -1.21 14.18 29.19
C ARG A 157 -2.51 13.58 28.67
N VAL A 158 -3.53 13.46 29.53
CA VAL A 158 -4.86 13.01 29.12
C VAL A 158 -5.49 13.97 28.11
N GLN A 159 -5.36 15.29 28.31
CA GLN A 159 -5.85 16.30 27.37
C GLN A 159 -5.14 16.19 26.02
N ILE A 160 -3.82 16.01 25.99
CA ILE A 160 -3.06 15.79 24.75
C ILE A 160 -3.52 14.50 24.05
N ALA A 161 -3.67 13.40 24.79
CA ALA A 161 -4.09 12.11 24.25
C ALA A 161 -5.51 12.19 23.66
N ALA A 162 -6.44 12.84 24.37
CA ALA A 162 -7.81 13.08 23.92
C ALA A 162 -7.85 13.97 22.66
N SER A 163 -7.14 15.09 22.64
CA SER A 163 -7.06 15.98 21.48
C SER A 163 -6.48 15.29 20.24
N THR A 164 -5.38 14.55 20.41
CA THR A 164 -4.75 13.75 19.34
C THR A 164 -5.72 12.70 18.81
N THR A 165 -6.49 12.07 19.70
CA THR A 165 -7.46 11.02 19.37
C THR A 165 -8.66 11.55 18.61
N VAL A 166 -9.20 12.71 19.02
CA VAL A 166 -10.29 13.36 18.27
C VAL A 166 -9.81 13.73 16.86
N LEU A 167 -8.63 14.35 16.73
CA LEU A 167 -8.08 14.73 15.43
C LEU A 167 -7.80 13.51 14.54
N CYS A 168 -7.28 12.43 15.10
CA CYS A 168 -7.11 11.13 14.44
C CYS A 168 -8.46 10.60 13.91
N GLY A 169 -9.50 10.60 14.74
CA GLY A 169 -10.84 10.19 14.34
C GLY A 169 -11.42 11.05 13.22
N LEU A 170 -11.20 12.37 13.27
CA LEU A 170 -11.63 13.29 12.20
C LEU A 170 -10.91 12.99 10.88
N PHE A 171 -9.60 12.71 10.90
CA PHE A 171 -8.89 12.26 9.70
C PHE A 171 -9.45 10.96 9.16
N GLN A 172 -9.74 9.98 10.02
CA GLN A 172 -10.34 8.71 9.59
C GLN A 172 -11.72 8.92 8.96
N ILE A 173 -12.59 9.72 9.57
CA ILE A 173 -13.91 10.06 9.01
C ILE A 173 -13.74 10.76 7.64
N LEU A 174 -12.84 11.75 7.54
CA LEU A 174 -12.59 12.49 6.30
C LEU A 174 -12.09 11.57 5.18
N LEU A 175 -11.10 10.72 5.47
CA LEU A 175 -10.56 9.74 4.52
C LEU A 175 -11.64 8.72 4.11
N GLY A 176 -12.50 8.29 5.05
CA GLY A 176 -13.62 7.39 4.77
C GLY A 176 -14.68 8.03 3.87
N MET A 177 -15.05 9.28 4.11
CA MET A 177 -15.98 10.04 3.26
C MET A 177 -15.44 10.26 1.85
N MET A 178 -14.13 10.51 1.72
CA MET A 178 -13.44 10.60 0.43
C MET A 178 -13.25 9.25 -0.27
N ARG A 179 -13.74 8.15 0.33
CA ARG A 179 -13.55 6.76 -0.14
C ARG A 179 -12.08 6.38 -0.33
N PHE A 180 -11.22 6.92 0.53
CA PHE A 180 -9.78 6.68 0.52
C PHE A 180 -9.40 5.29 1.06
N GLY A 181 -10.37 4.43 1.36
CA GLY A 181 -10.15 3.06 1.83
C GLY A 181 -9.40 2.17 0.85
N PHE A 182 -9.22 2.60 -0.41
CA PHE A 182 -8.35 1.93 -1.38
C PHE A 182 -6.86 2.04 -1.03
N VAL A 183 -6.43 3.05 -0.26
CA VAL A 183 -4.99 3.25 0.01
C VAL A 183 -4.38 2.13 0.83
N VAL A 184 -5.19 1.39 1.58
CA VAL A 184 -4.78 0.14 2.25
C VAL A 184 -4.30 -0.92 1.26
N THR A 185 -4.74 -0.88 0.00
CA THR A 185 -4.25 -1.80 -1.03
C THR A 185 -2.74 -1.64 -1.27
N TYR A 186 -2.17 -0.48 -0.94
CA TYR A 186 -0.73 -0.23 -1.02
C TYR A 186 0.05 -0.65 0.24
N LEU A 187 -0.64 -0.98 1.34
CA LEU A 187 -0.03 -1.53 2.55
C LEU A 187 0.06 -3.05 2.39
N SER A 188 1.17 -3.51 1.85
CA SER A 188 1.41 -4.94 1.65
C SER A 188 1.44 -5.68 2.99
N GLU A 189 1.02 -6.95 3.00
CA GLU A 189 1.05 -7.78 4.20
C GLU A 189 2.46 -7.89 4.82
N PRO A 190 3.56 -8.06 4.03
CA PRO A 190 4.92 -8.04 4.55
C PRO A 190 5.28 -6.72 5.26
N LEU A 191 4.83 -5.57 4.74
CA LEU A 191 5.04 -4.28 5.38
C LEU A 191 4.33 -4.24 6.73
N VAL A 192 3.03 -4.60 6.79
CA VAL A 192 2.27 -4.55 8.05
C VAL A 192 2.90 -5.48 9.10
N ARG A 193 3.30 -6.71 8.73
CA ARG A 193 3.96 -7.64 9.65
C ARG A 193 5.32 -7.13 10.13
N GLY A 194 6.16 -6.62 9.21
CA GLY A 194 7.45 -6.03 9.58
C GLY A 194 7.31 -4.84 10.53
N TYR A 195 6.32 -3.98 10.27
CA TYR A 195 6.00 -2.81 11.11
C TYR A 195 5.55 -3.23 12.51
N MET A 196 4.65 -4.20 12.61
CA MET A 196 4.13 -4.70 13.88
C MET A 196 5.22 -5.37 14.72
N THR A 197 6.13 -6.11 14.08
CA THR A 197 7.30 -6.70 14.73
C THR A 197 8.24 -5.60 15.26
N GLY A 198 8.52 -4.57 14.46
CA GLY A 198 9.30 -3.41 14.89
C GLY A 198 8.64 -2.68 16.06
N ALA A 199 7.33 -2.44 15.99
CA ALA A 199 6.60 -1.82 17.06
C ALA A 199 6.58 -2.65 18.34
N ALA A 200 6.51 -3.98 18.24
CA ALA A 200 6.62 -4.87 19.41
C ALA A 200 7.97 -4.72 20.13
N THR A 201 9.08 -4.46 19.42
CA THR A 201 10.38 -4.20 20.07
C THR A 201 10.39 -2.89 20.85
N HIS A 202 9.75 -1.83 20.34
CA HIS A 202 9.52 -0.58 21.08
C HIS A 202 8.73 -0.85 22.35
N VAL A 203 7.61 -1.60 22.24
CA VAL A 203 6.82 -1.99 23.40
C VAL A 203 7.64 -2.75 24.44
N VAL A 204 8.46 -3.70 24.01
CA VAL A 204 9.28 -4.46 24.95
C VAL A 204 10.22 -3.53 25.73
N ALA A 205 10.96 -2.66 25.05
CA ALA A 205 11.88 -1.74 25.71
C ALA A 205 11.16 -0.78 26.68
N SER A 206 10.01 -0.23 26.29
CA SER A 206 9.23 0.67 27.15
C SER A 206 8.67 -0.02 28.40
N GLN A 207 8.53 -1.35 28.41
CA GLN A 207 8.04 -2.11 29.55
C GLN A 207 9.16 -2.58 30.50
N LEU A 208 10.43 -2.61 30.05
CA LEU A 208 11.56 -3.01 30.89
C LEU A 208 11.69 -2.15 32.17
N LYS A 209 11.32 -0.86 32.09
CA LYS A 209 11.32 0.05 33.25
C LYS A 209 10.46 -0.46 34.41
N TYR A 210 9.29 -1.03 34.12
CA TYR A 210 8.39 -1.58 35.13
C TYR A 210 8.84 -2.95 35.64
N VAL A 211 9.54 -3.73 34.80
CA VAL A 211 10.05 -5.05 35.16
C VAL A 211 11.24 -4.96 36.11
N PHE A 212 12.14 -4.02 35.86
CA PHE A 212 13.28 -3.75 36.74
C PHE A 212 12.95 -2.74 37.85
N GLY A 213 11.81 -2.04 37.77
CA GLY A 213 11.44 -1.01 38.75
C GLY A 213 12.43 0.16 38.75
N ILE A 214 12.85 0.60 37.56
CA ILE A 214 13.80 1.71 37.33
C ILE A 214 13.11 2.84 36.55
N ASP A 215 13.63 4.05 36.66
CA ASP A 215 13.11 5.25 35.99
C ASP A 215 14.13 5.81 34.97
N PRO A 216 14.18 5.26 33.74
CA PRO A 216 15.11 5.71 32.71
C PRO A 216 14.73 7.09 32.16
N ALA A 217 15.72 7.81 31.64
CA ALA A 217 15.50 9.05 30.91
C ALA A 217 14.66 8.81 29.65
N ARG A 218 13.80 9.79 29.33
CA ARG A 218 12.93 9.72 28.15
C ARG A 218 13.63 10.34 26.96
N PHE A 219 13.72 9.59 25.87
CA PHE A 219 14.31 10.04 24.61
C PHE A 219 13.24 10.17 23.54
N SER A 220 13.37 11.17 22.68
CA SER A 220 12.49 11.40 21.53
C SER A 220 13.32 11.61 20.27
N GLY A 221 12.76 11.28 19.11
CA GLY A 221 13.44 11.40 17.81
C GLY A 221 14.16 10.13 17.33
N PRO A 222 14.82 10.17 16.17
CA PRO A 222 15.49 9.00 15.60
C PRO A 222 16.50 8.40 16.57
N LEU A 223 16.61 7.08 16.58
CA LEU A 223 17.47 6.29 17.48
C LEU A 223 17.09 6.39 18.97
N SER A 224 15.97 7.03 19.33
CA SER A 224 15.50 7.12 20.73
C SER A 224 15.45 5.78 21.44
N GLN A 225 15.04 4.73 20.73
CA GLN A 225 14.98 3.36 21.22
C GLN A 225 16.35 2.81 21.63
N VAL A 226 17.40 3.14 20.89
CA VAL A 226 18.77 2.71 21.19
C VAL A 226 19.27 3.44 22.44
N TYR A 227 19.01 4.75 22.54
CA TYR A 227 19.37 5.54 23.72
C TYR A 227 18.63 5.06 24.98
N LEU A 228 17.33 4.76 24.87
CA LEU A 228 16.54 4.18 25.95
C LEU A 228 17.14 2.86 26.43
N LEU A 229 17.53 1.96 25.52
CA LEU A 229 18.12 0.68 25.89
C LEU A 229 19.50 0.85 26.56
N ILE A 230 20.33 1.77 26.06
CA ILE A 230 21.62 2.10 26.68
C ILE A 230 21.40 2.63 28.10
N ASP A 231 20.40 3.48 28.31
CA ASP A 231 20.10 4.06 29.61
C ASP A 231 19.57 3.01 30.59
N ILE A 232 18.67 2.12 30.13
CA ILE A 232 18.22 0.96 30.91
C ILE A 232 19.42 0.08 31.33
N CYS A 233 20.36 -0.19 30.41
CA CYS A 233 21.58 -0.94 30.74
C CYS A 233 22.47 -0.23 31.77
N ARG A 234 22.45 1.11 31.82
CA ARG A 234 23.17 1.89 32.84
C ARG A 234 22.48 1.85 34.19
N LEU A 235 21.15 1.88 34.23
CA LEU A 235 20.33 1.84 35.45
C LEU A 235 20.11 0.42 35.98
N LEU A 236 20.54 -0.63 35.26
CA LEU A 236 20.40 -2.02 35.69
C LEU A 236 20.92 -2.29 37.13
N PRO A 237 22.04 -1.71 37.59
CA PRO A 237 22.50 -1.87 38.98
C PRO A 237 21.55 -1.28 40.04
N GLU A 238 20.69 -0.33 39.66
CA GLU A 238 19.70 0.33 40.53
C GLU A 238 18.33 -0.38 40.52
N THR A 239 18.28 -1.60 39.98
CA THR A 239 17.06 -2.41 39.89
C THR A 239 16.43 -2.66 41.26
N ASN A 240 15.12 -2.44 41.35
CA ASN A 240 14.34 -2.84 42.51
C ASN A 240 14.16 -4.37 42.54
N ILE A 241 14.75 -5.01 43.54
CA ILE A 241 14.71 -6.48 43.70
C ILE A 241 13.28 -6.99 43.88
N GLY A 242 12.43 -6.28 44.62
CA GLY A 242 11.02 -6.65 44.81
C GLY A 242 10.26 -6.66 43.48
N ALA A 243 10.42 -5.61 42.67
CA ALA A 243 9.81 -5.53 41.34
C ALA A 243 10.32 -6.65 40.41
N LEU A 244 11.62 -6.96 40.46
CA LEU A 244 12.23 -8.01 39.67
C LEU A 244 11.68 -9.41 40.03
N VAL A 245 11.58 -9.72 41.33
CA VAL A 245 11.04 -11.02 41.80
C VAL A 245 9.57 -11.16 41.41
N VAL A 246 8.76 -10.12 41.64
CA VAL A 246 7.34 -10.09 41.22
C VAL A 246 7.22 -10.33 39.72
N SER A 247 8.04 -9.64 38.92
CA SER A 247 8.05 -9.78 37.46
C SER A 247 8.46 -11.19 37.02
N LEU A 248 9.52 -11.75 37.61
CA LEU A 248 10.01 -13.08 37.25
C LEU A 248 8.97 -14.16 37.55
N VAL A 249 8.37 -14.12 38.73
CA VAL A 249 7.30 -15.06 39.14
C VAL A 249 6.08 -14.91 38.23
N ALA A 250 5.61 -13.68 38.01
CA ALA A 250 4.47 -13.41 37.15
C ALA A 250 4.72 -13.89 35.71
N LEU A 251 5.91 -13.63 35.15
CA LEU A 251 6.29 -14.04 33.80
C LEU A 251 6.31 -15.57 33.67
N VAL A 252 6.94 -16.28 34.61
CA VAL A 252 6.99 -17.76 34.62
C VAL A 252 5.58 -18.33 34.67
N VAL A 253 4.74 -17.86 35.60
CA VAL A 253 3.35 -18.34 35.74
C VAL A 253 2.54 -18.07 34.46
N LEU A 254 2.59 -16.85 33.92
CA LEU A 254 1.86 -16.46 32.71
C LEU A 254 2.28 -17.30 31.50
N ILE A 255 3.58 -17.51 31.29
CA ILE A 255 4.09 -18.31 30.17
C ILE A 255 3.69 -19.78 30.35
N THR A 256 3.99 -20.38 31.50
CA THR A 256 3.69 -21.80 31.75
C THR A 256 2.21 -22.10 31.54
N VAL A 257 1.31 -21.29 32.09
CA VAL A 257 -0.13 -21.54 31.95
C VAL A 257 -0.61 -21.28 30.52
N LYS A 258 -0.08 -20.29 29.79
CA LYS A 258 -0.46 -20.08 28.38
C LYS A 258 0.02 -21.22 27.48
N GLU A 259 1.23 -21.75 27.68
CA GLU A 259 1.69 -22.92 26.93
C GLU A 259 0.83 -24.15 27.26
N LEU A 260 0.51 -24.38 28.55
CA LEU A 260 -0.38 -25.46 28.97
C LEU A 260 -1.78 -25.31 28.34
N ASN A 261 -2.35 -24.10 28.36
CA ASN A 261 -3.66 -23.83 27.76
C ASN A 261 -3.64 -24.13 26.25
N THR A 262 -2.54 -23.84 25.57
CA THR A 262 -2.35 -24.18 24.14
C THR A 262 -2.25 -25.70 23.94
N CYS A 263 -1.52 -26.42 24.79
CA CYS A 263 -1.40 -27.88 24.71
C CYS A 263 -2.74 -28.61 24.98
N TYR A 264 -3.57 -28.07 25.88
CA TYR A 264 -4.84 -28.64 26.29
C TYR A 264 -6.07 -27.97 25.65
N GLU A 265 -5.87 -27.15 24.63
CA GLU A 265 -6.93 -26.40 23.94
C GLU A 265 -8.07 -27.31 23.46
N LYS A 266 -7.75 -28.54 23.04
CA LYS A 266 -8.75 -29.53 22.59
C LYS A 266 -9.62 -30.14 23.70
N LYS A 267 -9.17 -30.07 24.95
CA LYS A 267 -9.85 -30.69 26.11
C LYS A 267 -10.57 -29.68 26.98
N LEU A 268 -10.21 -28.40 26.90
CA LEU A 268 -10.81 -27.34 27.71
C LEU A 268 -11.96 -26.67 26.94
N PRO A 269 -13.17 -26.54 27.53
CA PRO A 269 -14.30 -25.89 26.87
C PRO A 269 -14.14 -24.37 26.72
N MET A 270 -13.25 -23.74 27.50
CA MET A 270 -12.95 -22.31 27.46
C MET A 270 -11.48 -22.07 27.83
N PRO A 271 -10.77 -21.13 27.17
CA PRO A 271 -9.42 -20.75 27.57
C PRO A 271 -9.40 -20.16 28.99
N ILE A 272 -8.46 -20.62 29.81
CA ILE A 272 -8.31 -20.14 31.19
C ILE A 272 -7.89 -18.66 31.16
N PRO A 273 -8.61 -17.75 31.83
CA PRO A 273 -8.28 -16.32 31.87
C PRO A 273 -7.12 -16.04 32.84
N ILE A 274 -5.93 -16.57 32.54
CA ILE A 274 -4.76 -16.49 33.44
C ILE A 274 -4.35 -15.06 33.77
N GLU A 275 -4.53 -14.11 32.85
CA GLU A 275 -4.18 -12.71 33.07
C GLU A 275 -4.95 -12.11 34.26
N LEU A 276 -6.26 -12.43 34.38
CA LEU A 276 -7.09 -11.98 35.49
C LEU A 276 -6.71 -12.68 36.80
N ILE A 277 -6.46 -14.00 36.75
CA ILE A 277 -6.07 -14.77 37.94
C ILE A 277 -4.77 -14.22 38.52
N VAL A 278 -3.78 -13.94 37.65
CA VAL A 278 -2.49 -13.37 38.08
C VAL A 278 -2.66 -11.96 38.63
N ILE A 279 -3.52 -11.12 38.05
CA ILE A 279 -3.84 -9.81 38.64
C ILE A 279 -4.42 -9.97 40.04
N ILE A 280 -5.47 -10.77 40.21
CA ILE A 280 -6.12 -10.94 41.50
C ILE A 280 -5.14 -11.46 42.54
N ALA A 281 -4.38 -12.51 42.20
CA ALA A 281 -3.38 -13.07 43.10
C ALA A 281 -2.28 -12.06 43.45
N ALA A 282 -1.75 -11.34 42.47
CA ALA A 282 -0.71 -10.35 42.68
C ALA A 282 -1.20 -9.17 43.53
N THR A 283 -2.43 -8.69 43.32
CA THR A 283 -3.00 -7.62 44.14
C THR A 283 -3.21 -8.08 45.58
N LEU A 284 -3.73 -9.30 45.80
CA LEU A 284 -3.87 -9.83 47.17
C LEU A 284 -2.51 -9.98 47.87
N ILE A 285 -1.51 -10.51 47.16
CA ILE A 285 -0.14 -10.63 47.69
C ILE A 285 0.45 -9.25 47.98
N SER A 286 0.24 -8.27 47.09
CA SER A 286 0.71 -6.89 47.26
C SER A 286 0.08 -6.21 48.47
N TYR A 287 -1.23 -6.37 48.65
CA TYR A 287 -2.00 -5.81 49.76
C TYR A 287 -1.59 -6.41 51.11
N TYR A 288 -1.58 -7.75 51.23
CA TYR A 288 -1.23 -8.40 52.50
C TYR A 288 0.27 -8.40 52.80
N GLY A 289 1.11 -8.37 51.76
CA GLY A 289 2.56 -8.32 51.88
C GLY A 289 3.13 -6.91 51.96
N ASP A 290 2.29 -5.87 51.82
CA ASP A 290 2.67 -4.45 51.84
C ASP A 290 3.89 -4.15 50.95
N LEU A 291 3.84 -4.64 49.70
CA LEU A 291 4.98 -4.62 48.78
C LEU A 291 5.41 -3.20 48.40
N ASN A 292 4.46 -2.26 48.39
CA ASN A 292 4.74 -0.86 48.09
C ASN A 292 5.55 -0.21 49.22
N SER A 293 5.09 -0.28 50.47
CA SER A 293 5.75 0.41 51.59
C SER A 293 7.07 -0.25 51.98
N GLN A 294 7.15 -1.59 51.97
CA GLN A 294 8.35 -2.31 52.44
C GLN A 294 9.43 -2.48 51.38
N TYR A 295 9.03 -2.73 50.12
CA TYR A 295 9.96 -3.06 49.03
C TYR A 295 9.97 -2.01 47.92
N ASN A 296 9.27 -0.88 48.09
CA ASN A 296 9.18 0.22 47.12
C ASN A 296 8.72 -0.25 45.73
N VAL A 297 7.88 -1.28 45.67
CA VAL A 297 7.35 -1.82 44.41
C VAL A 297 6.29 -0.86 43.87
N SER A 298 6.53 -0.32 42.67
CA SER A 298 5.58 0.61 42.06
C SER A 298 4.20 -0.02 41.79
N VAL A 299 3.18 0.53 42.42
CA VAL A 299 1.77 0.12 42.24
C VAL A 299 1.01 1.08 41.33
N VAL A 300 -0.19 0.69 40.89
CA VAL A 300 -1.06 1.49 40.03
C VAL A 300 -1.47 2.81 40.68
N GLY A 301 -1.79 2.79 41.97
CA GLY A 301 -2.25 3.96 42.73
C GLY A 301 -3.76 4.21 42.60
N GLU A 302 -4.22 5.34 43.13
CA GLU A 302 -5.65 5.67 43.25
C GLU A 302 -6.38 5.64 41.90
N ILE A 303 -7.50 4.93 41.84
CA ILE A 303 -8.36 4.85 40.65
C ILE A 303 -9.71 5.51 40.99
N PRO A 304 -10.03 6.67 40.38
CA PRO A 304 -11.28 7.35 40.68
C PRO A 304 -12.45 6.46 40.26
N GLN A 305 -13.38 6.24 41.19
CA GLN A 305 -14.62 5.53 40.91
C GLN A 305 -15.56 6.40 40.08
N GLY A 306 -16.29 5.78 39.16
CA GLY A 306 -17.29 6.44 38.34
C GLY A 306 -16.86 6.75 36.92
N LEU A 307 -17.73 7.44 36.18
CA LEU A 307 -17.46 7.89 34.82
C LEU A 307 -17.10 9.37 34.84
N LYS A 308 -16.04 9.75 34.11
CA LYS A 308 -15.74 11.17 33.90
C LYS A 308 -16.74 11.79 32.91
N PRO A 309 -17.17 13.03 33.15
CA PRO A 309 -18.00 13.77 32.21
C PRO A 309 -17.24 14.02 30.90
N PRO A 310 -17.94 14.15 29.76
CA PRO A 310 -17.30 14.46 28.50
C PRO A 310 -16.61 15.84 28.57
N SER A 311 -15.40 15.94 28.03
CA SER A 311 -14.63 17.17 27.92
C SER A 311 -14.32 17.48 26.45
N PRO A 312 -14.47 18.73 26.01
CA PRO A 312 -14.08 19.10 24.65
C PRO A 312 -12.56 18.93 24.46
N PRO A 313 -12.10 18.51 23.27
CA PRO A 313 -10.68 18.49 22.95
C PRO A 313 -10.13 19.91 22.91
N ASP A 314 -8.89 20.08 23.34
CA ASP A 314 -8.17 21.33 23.20
C ASP A 314 -7.66 21.49 21.76
N ILE A 315 -8.28 22.43 21.05
CA ILE A 315 -8.00 22.74 19.65
C ILE A 315 -6.65 23.45 19.50
N SER A 316 -6.15 24.13 20.55
CA SER A 316 -4.85 24.82 20.49
C SER A 316 -3.69 23.85 20.22
N LEU A 317 -3.83 22.60 20.69
CA LEU A 317 -2.85 21.53 20.51
C LEU A 317 -2.84 20.94 19.09
N TRP A 318 -3.86 21.18 18.26
CA TRP A 318 -3.96 20.52 16.96
C TRP A 318 -2.78 20.83 16.04
N GLY A 319 -2.23 22.05 16.13
CA GLY A 319 -1.06 22.45 15.34
C GLY A 319 0.18 21.61 15.64
N SER A 320 0.37 21.16 16.89
CA SER A 320 1.54 20.38 17.31
C SER A 320 1.36 18.87 17.14
N VAL A 321 0.13 18.37 17.15
CA VAL A 321 -0.16 16.92 17.05
C VAL A 321 -0.67 16.47 15.67
N VAL A 322 -0.82 17.37 14.70
CA VAL A 322 -1.44 17.06 13.39
C VAL A 322 -0.74 15.91 12.65
N GLY A 323 0.59 15.89 12.64
CA GLY A 323 1.38 14.84 11.99
C GLY A 323 1.24 13.49 12.70
N ASP A 324 1.32 13.51 14.03
CA ASP A 324 1.19 12.34 14.87
C ASP A 324 -0.22 11.73 14.76
N ALA A 325 -1.26 12.56 14.81
CA ALA A 325 -2.66 12.15 14.65
C ALA A 325 -2.93 11.52 13.27
N PHE A 326 -2.33 12.05 12.20
CA PHE A 326 -2.41 11.46 10.86
C PHE A 326 -1.73 10.09 10.79
N ALA A 327 -0.54 9.95 11.39
CA ALA A 327 0.15 8.66 11.45
C ALA A 327 -0.67 7.61 12.22
N VAL A 328 -1.19 7.96 13.40
CA VAL A 328 -2.07 7.10 14.20
C VAL A 328 -3.33 6.72 13.41
N ALA A 329 -3.91 7.65 12.65
CA ALA A 329 -5.09 7.40 11.83
C ALA A 329 -4.85 6.30 10.78
N ILE A 330 -3.74 6.38 10.05
CA ILE A 330 -3.36 5.42 9.01
C ILE A 330 -3.02 4.05 9.62
N VAL A 331 -2.19 4.01 10.66
CA VAL A 331 -1.79 2.76 11.33
C VAL A 331 -2.99 2.07 11.95
N GLY A 332 -3.79 2.81 12.72
CA GLY A 332 -4.97 2.29 13.41
C GLY A 332 -5.96 1.69 12.42
N TYR A 333 -6.19 2.36 11.28
CA TYR A 333 -7.04 1.84 10.22
C TYR A 333 -6.43 0.63 9.51
N ALA A 334 -5.14 0.65 9.17
CA ALA A 334 -4.44 -0.44 8.50
C ALA A 334 -4.51 -1.75 9.28
N ILE A 335 -4.31 -1.70 10.61
CA ILE A 335 -4.45 -2.87 11.49
C ILE A 335 -5.91 -3.34 11.51
N ASN A 336 -6.86 -2.41 11.66
CA ASN A 336 -8.29 -2.71 11.73
C ASN A 336 -8.81 -3.43 10.48
N ILE A 337 -8.54 -2.87 9.29
CA ILE A 337 -9.01 -3.46 8.03
C ILE A 337 -8.28 -4.75 7.69
N SER A 338 -7.00 -4.90 8.05
CA SER A 338 -6.25 -6.13 7.81
C SER A 338 -6.86 -7.28 8.61
N LEU A 339 -7.14 -7.07 9.90
CA LEU A 339 -7.83 -8.07 10.72
C LEU A 339 -9.27 -8.30 10.27
N GLY A 340 -10.01 -7.24 9.97
CA GLY A 340 -11.38 -7.34 9.44
C GLY A 340 -11.45 -8.21 8.18
N LYS A 341 -10.57 -7.97 7.20
CA LYS A 341 -10.51 -8.78 5.97
C LYS A 341 -10.10 -10.22 6.23
N THR A 342 -9.16 -10.47 7.14
CA THR A 342 -8.75 -11.83 7.51
C THR A 342 -9.93 -12.63 8.07
N PHE A 343 -10.68 -12.08 9.03
CA PHE A 343 -11.86 -12.75 9.57
C PHE A 343 -13.03 -12.81 8.57
N GLY A 344 -13.17 -11.79 7.72
CA GLY A 344 -14.15 -11.78 6.63
C GLY A 344 -13.91 -12.93 5.65
N LEU A 345 -12.65 -13.14 5.25
CA LEU A 345 -12.25 -14.24 4.38
C LEU A 345 -12.45 -15.60 5.07
N LYS A 346 -12.04 -15.72 6.34
CA LYS A 346 -12.14 -16.97 7.11
C LYS A 346 -13.58 -17.44 7.32
N HIS A 347 -14.52 -16.52 7.53
CA HIS A 347 -15.94 -16.82 7.80
C HIS A 347 -16.88 -16.51 6.63
N GLY A 348 -16.34 -16.19 5.45
CA GLY A 348 -17.13 -15.99 4.23
C GLY A 348 -18.07 -14.78 4.24
N TYR A 349 -17.70 -13.68 4.90
CA TYR A 349 -18.46 -12.42 4.85
C TYR A 349 -17.61 -11.26 4.33
N LYS A 350 -18.27 -10.29 3.68
CA LYS A 350 -17.60 -9.12 3.12
C LYS A 350 -17.46 -8.03 4.18
N VAL A 351 -16.25 -7.47 4.30
CA VAL A 351 -15.95 -6.28 5.10
C VAL A 351 -15.79 -5.08 4.15
N ASP A 352 -16.46 -3.97 4.46
CA ASP A 352 -16.37 -2.74 3.66
C ASP A 352 -15.26 -1.84 4.21
N SER A 353 -14.18 -1.68 3.44
CA SER A 353 -13.04 -0.85 3.81
C SER A 353 -13.40 0.59 4.19
N ASN A 354 -14.28 1.25 3.42
CA ASN A 354 -14.60 2.66 3.69
C ASN A 354 -15.48 2.80 4.93
N GLN A 355 -16.42 1.88 5.13
CA GLN A 355 -17.26 1.89 6.32
C GLN A 355 -16.46 1.56 7.58
N GLU A 356 -15.50 0.62 7.53
CA GLU A 356 -14.58 0.37 8.64
C GLU A 356 -13.74 1.60 9.00
N LEU A 357 -13.29 2.35 7.99
CA LEU A 357 -12.56 3.60 8.20
C LEU A 357 -13.41 4.66 8.91
N VAL A 358 -14.66 4.84 8.48
CA VAL A 358 -15.61 5.76 9.13
C VAL A 358 -15.97 5.27 10.54
N ALA A 359 -16.23 3.98 10.72
CA ALA A 359 -16.60 3.39 12.01
C ALA A 359 -15.50 3.55 13.05
N LEU A 360 -14.24 3.29 12.67
CA LEU A 360 -13.09 3.51 13.53
C LEU A 360 -12.91 5.00 13.85
N GLY A 361 -13.08 5.87 12.85
CA GLY A 361 -13.00 7.31 13.02
C GLY A 361 -14.05 7.86 13.99
N LEU A 362 -15.31 7.43 13.86
CA LEU A 362 -16.38 7.76 14.80
C LEU A 362 -16.08 7.23 16.20
N SER A 363 -15.53 6.02 16.32
CA SER A 363 -15.16 5.42 17.61
C SER A 363 -14.07 6.22 18.32
N ASN A 364 -13.05 6.67 17.58
CA ASN A 364 -11.98 7.53 18.09
C ASN A 364 -12.47 8.94 18.42
N THR A 365 -13.22 9.58 17.53
CA THR A 365 -13.77 10.93 17.76
C THR A 365 -14.67 10.94 18.99
N ALA A 366 -15.65 10.02 19.06
CA ALA A 366 -16.54 9.93 20.21
C ALA A 366 -15.77 9.59 21.50
N GLY A 367 -14.87 8.61 21.46
CA GLY A 367 -14.03 8.24 22.60
C GLY A 367 -13.18 9.41 23.12
N GLY A 368 -12.60 10.21 22.22
CA GLY A 368 -11.79 11.37 22.59
C GLY A 368 -12.55 12.43 23.38
N PHE A 369 -13.85 12.64 23.10
CA PHE A 369 -14.70 13.53 23.93
C PHE A 369 -14.91 12.98 25.35
N PHE A 370 -14.80 11.67 25.55
CA PHE A 370 -14.79 11.04 26.87
C PHE A 370 -13.37 10.81 27.42
N GLN A 371 -12.39 11.61 26.96
CA GLN A 371 -10.99 11.55 27.40
C GLN A 371 -10.31 10.19 27.14
N CYS A 372 -10.83 9.40 26.20
CA CYS A 372 -10.16 8.17 25.75
C CYS A 372 -9.01 8.51 24.79
N TYR A 373 -8.07 7.57 24.68
CA TYR A 373 -7.04 7.63 23.65
C TYR A 373 -7.37 6.69 22.47
N ALA A 374 -6.62 6.80 21.39
CA ALA A 374 -6.94 6.14 20.13
C ALA A 374 -7.02 4.60 20.26
N VAL A 375 -8.03 4.03 19.62
CA VAL A 375 -8.31 2.59 19.59
C VAL A 375 -8.04 1.97 18.22
N THR A 376 -7.85 0.65 18.23
CA THR A 376 -7.88 -0.20 17.04
C THR A 376 -8.27 -1.63 17.44
N SER A 377 -8.39 -2.53 16.47
CA SER A 377 -8.65 -3.94 16.72
C SER A 377 -7.41 -4.66 17.28
N SER A 378 -7.62 -5.59 18.21
CA SER A 378 -6.55 -6.46 18.74
C SER A 378 -6.68 -7.88 18.21
N LEU A 379 -5.58 -8.45 17.69
CA LEU A 379 -5.54 -9.84 17.22
C LEU A 379 -5.84 -10.82 18.36
N SER A 380 -5.19 -10.67 19.52
CA SER A 380 -5.34 -11.59 20.67
C SER A 380 -6.79 -11.62 21.18
N ARG A 381 -7.44 -10.46 21.31
CA ARG A 381 -8.85 -10.38 21.74
C ARG A 381 -9.81 -10.94 20.70
N SER A 382 -9.60 -10.61 19.43
CA SER A 382 -10.45 -11.08 18.33
C SER A 382 -10.37 -12.61 18.14
N LEU A 383 -9.18 -13.18 18.32
CA LEU A 383 -8.99 -14.64 18.28
C LEU A 383 -9.71 -15.35 19.42
N ILE A 384 -9.69 -14.78 20.62
CA ILE A 384 -10.41 -15.36 21.76
C ILE A 384 -11.92 -15.18 21.59
N GLN A 385 -12.37 -14.04 21.06
CA GLN A 385 -13.78 -13.85 20.70
C GLN A 385 -14.25 -14.94 19.72
N GLU A 386 -13.45 -15.21 18.68
CA GLU A 386 -13.73 -16.25 17.70
C GLU A 386 -13.69 -17.66 18.31
N SER A 387 -12.63 -18.00 19.06
CA SER A 387 -12.42 -19.36 19.59
C SER A 387 -13.43 -19.74 20.68
N THR A 388 -13.97 -18.76 21.40
CA THR A 388 -15.04 -18.95 22.40
C THR A 388 -16.45 -18.93 21.80
N GLY A 389 -16.56 -18.93 20.47
CA GLY A 389 -17.82 -19.05 19.75
C GLY A 389 -18.57 -17.74 19.51
N GLY A 390 -17.91 -16.58 19.65
CA GLY A 390 -18.46 -15.27 19.32
C GLY A 390 -18.66 -15.12 17.81
N LYS A 391 -19.87 -14.72 17.41
CA LYS A 391 -20.30 -14.64 16.00
C LYS A 391 -20.70 -13.23 15.60
N THR A 392 -20.99 -12.35 16.55
CA THR A 392 -21.43 -10.97 16.30
C THR A 392 -20.78 -9.96 17.24
N GLN A 393 -21.01 -8.67 16.95
CA GLN A 393 -20.53 -7.56 17.79
C GLN A 393 -21.30 -7.42 19.12
N VAL A 394 -22.35 -8.24 19.36
CA VAL A 394 -23.00 -8.31 20.68
C VAL A 394 -21.98 -8.71 21.77
N ALA A 395 -21.00 -9.55 21.43
CA ALA A 395 -19.89 -9.88 22.31
C ALA A 395 -19.12 -8.62 22.79
N GLY A 396 -18.93 -7.64 21.90
CA GLY A 396 -18.30 -6.35 22.23
C GLY A 396 -19.11 -5.54 23.24
N VAL A 397 -20.44 -5.51 23.12
CA VAL A 397 -21.33 -4.83 24.10
C VAL A 397 -21.28 -5.51 25.46
N ILE A 398 -21.30 -6.84 25.50
CA ILE A 398 -21.20 -7.62 26.75
C ILE A 398 -19.85 -7.35 27.42
N SER A 399 -18.77 -7.31 26.64
CA SER A 399 -17.45 -6.91 27.10
C SER A 399 -17.46 -5.49 27.70
N SER A 400 -18.07 -4.51 27.02
CA SER A 400 -18.22 -3.14 27.53
C SER A 400 -18.99 -3.08 28.85
N VAL A 401 -20.03 -3.89 29.04
CA VAL A 401 -20.78 -3.96 30.30
C VAL A 401 -19.90 -4.45 31.45
N ILE A 402 -19.04 -5.44 31.22
CA ILE A 402 -18.10 -5.96 32.24
C ILE A 402 -17.07 -4.90 32.62
N VAL A 403 -16.52 -4.19 31.64
CA VAL A 403 -15.60 -3.08 31.88
C VAL A 403 -16.31 -1.97 32.67
N LEU A 404 -17.55 -1.63 32.33
CA LEU A 404 -18.35 -0.63 33.04
C LEU A 404 -18.56 -1.02 34.51
N VAL A 405 -18.99 -2.25 34.79
CA VAL A 405 -19.16 -2.74 36.17
C VAL A 405 -17.83 -2.65 36.94
N THR A 406 -16.72 -2.99 36.30
CA THR A 406 -15.40 -2.91 36.91
C THR A 406 -15.05 -1.47 37.29
N VAL A 407 -15.23 -0.52 36.38
CA VAL A 407 -14.93 0.90 36.62
C VAL A 407 -15.81 1.49 37.73
N LEU A 408 -17.07 1.08 37.83
CA LEU A 408 -18.01 1.61 38.82
C LEU A 408 -17.83 1.02 40.22
N GLN A 409 -17.44 -0.26 40.34
CA GLN A 409 -17.45 -0.98 41.63
C GLN A 409 -16.10 -1.58 42.04
N LEU A 410 -15.27 -1.98 41.09
CA LEU A 410 -14.06 -2.77 41.36
C LEU A 410 -12.77 -1.94 41.21
N GLY A 411 -12.85 -0.64 40.88
CA GLY A 411 -11.68 0.22 40.64
C GLY A 411 -10.68 0.23 41.80
N THR A 412 -11.18 0.35 43.04
CA THR A 412 -10.36 0.39 44.26
C THR A 412 -9.60 -0.91 44.52
N LEU A 413 -10.07 -2.04 43.98
CA LEU A 413 -9.39 -3.33 44.13
C LEU A 413 -8.10 -3.41 43.31
N PHE A 414 -7.86 -2.48 42.38
CA PHE A 414 -6.66 -2.47 41.53
C PHE A 414 -5.61 -1.45 41.97
N GLU A 415 -5.82 -0.69 43.05
CA GLU A 415 -4.89 0.36 43.49
C GLU A 415 -3.53 -0.20 43.89
N GLU A 416 -3.54 -1.31 44.63
CA GLU A 416 -2.34 -2.03 45.11
C GLU A 416 -1.72 -2.96 44.07
N LEU A 417 -2.22 -2.98 42.83
CA LEU A 417 -1.70 -3.84 41.77
C LEU A 417 -0.28 -3.40 41.38
N PRO A 418 0.74 -4.27 41.43
CA PRO A 418 2.08 -3.92 40.96
C PRO A 418 2.12 -3.66 39.46
N LYS A 419 2.71 -2.53 39.03
CA LYS A 419 2.90 -2.18 37.61
C LYS A 419 3.77 -3.19 36.87
N ALA A 420 4.69 -3.84 37.58
CA ALA A 420 5.50 -4.97 37.12
C ALA A 420 4.65 -6.09 36.48
N VAL A 421 3.53 -6.46 37.11
CA VAL A 421 2.64 -7.53 36.62
C VAL A 421 1.95 -7.13 35.32
N LEU A 422 1.50 -5.87 35.22
CA LEU A 422 0.93 -5.33 33.99
C LEU A 422 1.94 -5.39 32.83
N ALA A 423 3.22 -5.07 33.10
CA ALA A 423 4.28 -5.16 32.10
C ALA A 423 4.55 -6.60 31.64
N CYS A 424 4.57 -7.56 32.56
CA CYS A 424 4.66 -8.98 32.21
C CYS A 424 3.51 -9.45 31.33
N ILE A 425 2.27 -8.99 31.58
CA ILE A 425 1.12 -9.31 30.74
C ILE A 425 1.32 -8.77 29.32
N VAL A 426 1.86 -7.56 29.17
CA VAL A 426 2.21 -7.00 27.85
C VAL A 426 3.24 -7.88 27.15
N PHE A 427 4.34 -8.25 27.80
CA PHE A 427 5.37 -9.12 27.21
C PHE A 427 4.81 -10.41 26.65
N VAL A 428 4.01 -11.12 27.45
CA VAL A 428 3.47 -12.41 27.03
C VAL A 428 2.48 -12.25 25.87
N ASN A 429 1.76 -11.13 25.81
CA ASN A 429 0.85 -10.82 24.69
C ASN A 429 1.56 -10.42 23.39
N LEU A 430 2.84 -10.03 23.44
CA LEU A 430 3.63 -9.73 22.24
C LEU A 430 4.23 -10.97 21.58
N LYS A 431 4.16 -12.16 22.19
CA LYS A 431 4.68 -13.42 21.62
C LYS A 431 4.21 -13.63 20.17
N GLY A 432 2.94 -13.34 19.88
CA GLY A 432 2.37 -13.47 18.54
C GLY A 432 2.99 -12.54 17.50
N MET A 433 3.39 -11.33 17.90
CA MET A 433 4.08 -10.38 17.01
C MET A 433 5.51 -10.83 16.72
N PHE A 434 6.24 -11.31 17.72
CA PHE A 434 7.60 -11.85 17.52
C PHE A 434 7.61 -13.17 16.72
N ARG A 435 6.52 -13.95 16.75
CA ARG A 435 6.41 -15.15 15.92
C ARG A 435 6.50 -14.84 14.41
N GLN A 436 6.25 -13.59 13.99
CA GLN A 436 6.36 -13.14 12.60
C GLN A 436 7.80 -13.19 12.06
N PHE A 437 8.83 -13.26 12.91
CA PHE A 437 10.21 -13.55 12.46
C PHE A 437 10.31 -14.88 11.69
N LEU A 438 9.40 -15.82 11.93
CA LEU A 438 9.32 -17.08 11.20
C LEU A 438 8.86 -16.93 9.75
N ASP A 439 8.40 -15.73 9.33
CA ASP A 439 8.06 -15.45 7.93
C ASP A 439 9.29 -15.29 7.04
N ILE A 440 10.46 -14.93 7.61
CA ILE A 440 11.69 -14.64 6.85
C ILE A 440 12.12 -15.81 5.95
N PRO A 441 12.21 -17.08 6.41
CA PRO A 441 12.62 -18.19 5.55
C PRO A 441 11.61 -18.49 4.45
N ALA A 442 10.32 -18.30 4.71
CA ALA A 442 9.26 -18.49 3.72
C ALA A 442 9.33 -17.41 2.64
N LEU A 443 9.48 -16.14 3.04
CA LEU A 443 9.64 -15.01 2.12
C LEU A 443 10.93 -15.11 1.30
N TRP A 444 12.04 -15.55 1.90
CA TRP A 444 13.31 -15.75 1.18
C TRP A 444 13.17 -16.77 0.03
N LYS A 445 12.42 -17.86 0.25
CA LYS A 445 12.17 -18.89 -0.78
C LYS A 445 11.14 -18.45 -1.82
N SER A 446 10.18 -17.61 -1.45
CA SER A 446 9.08 -17.20 -2.31
C SER A 446 9.38 -15.94 -3.12
N ASN A 447 9.60 -14.80 -2.45
CA ASN A 447 9.82 -13.52 -3.10
C ASN A 447 10.81 -12.66 -2.30
N LYS A 448 12.03 -12.51 -2.83
CA LYS A 448 13.09 -11.71 -2.21
C LYS A 448 12.71 -10.24 -2.04
N VAL A 449 11.87 -9.67 -2.92
CA VAL A 449 11.45 -8.26 -2.82
C VAL A 449 10.53 -8.05 -1.63
N ASP A 450 9.59 -8.97 -1.40
CA ASP A 450 8.68 -8.90 -0.25
C ASP A 450 9.44 -9.06 1.06
N LEU A 451 10.49 -9.89 1.07
CA LEU A 451 11.42 -9.97 2.19
C LEU A 451 12.17 -8.64 2.41
N MET A 452 12.63 -7.97 1.35
CA MET A 452 13.29 -6.66 1.49
C MET A 452 12.32 -5.63 2.08
N VAL A 453 11.06 -5.61 1.64
CA VAL A 453 10.03 -4.73 2.23
C VAL A 453 9.86 -5.04 3.72
N TRP A 454 9.76 -6.32 4.11
CA TRP A 454 9.64 -6.72 5.50
C TRP A 454 10.85 -6.27 6.35
N LEU A 455 12.08 -6.52 5.88
CA LEU A 455 13.33 -6.19 6.59
C LEU A 455 13.54 -4.67 6.70
N VAL A 456 13.38 -3.94 5.59
CA VAL A 456 13.49 -2.47 5.60
C VAL A 456 12.44 -1.88 6.53
N THR A 457 11.21 -2.41 6.52
CA THR A 457 10.16 -1.94 7.43
C THR A 457 10.53 -2.17 8.90
N LEU A 458 11.03 -3.36 9.26
CA LEU A 458 11.49 -3.66 10.60
C LEU A 458 12.59 -2.67 11.03
N VAL A 459 13.64 -2.52 10.22
CA VAL A 459 14.79 -1.65 10.52
C VAL A 459 14.38 -0.19 10.64
N CYS A 460 13.61 0.34 9.68
CA CYS A 460 13.13 1.72 9.71
C CYS A 460 12.24 1.98 10.94
N THR A 461 11.37 1.05 11.30
CA THR A 461 10.48 1.19 12.46
C THR A 461 11.27 1.21 13.78
N VAL A 462 12.28 0.35 13.90
CA VAL A 462 13.12 0.28 15.10
C VAL A 462 14.01 1.52 15.23
N LEU A 463 14.65 1.96 14.15
CA LEU A 463 15.65 3.03 14.19
C LEU A 463 15.07 4.44 14.06
N LEU A 464 13.97 4.64 13.32
CA LEU A 464 13.43 5.98 13.03
C LEU A 464 12.18 6.33 13.85
N ASN A 465 11.81 5.51 14.85
CA ASN A 465 10.51 5.51 15.54
C ASN A 465 9.33 5.06 14.67
N LEU A 466 8.17 4.93 15.30
CA LEU A 466 6.95 4.35 14.72
C LEU A 466 6.33 5.21 13.61
N ASP A 467 6.43 6.53 13.71
CA ASP A 467 5.82 7.50 12.80
C ASP A 467 6.65 7.66 11.50
N ILE A 468 7.93 8.04 11.63
CA ILE A 468 8.84 8.20 10.49
C ILE A 468 9.16 6.85 9.86
N GLY A 469 9.31 5.81 10.69
CA GLY A 469 9.54 4.44 10.24
C GLY A 469 8.44 3.93 9.33
N LEU A 470 7.17 4.18 9.66
CA LEU A 470 6.05 3.85 8.78
C LEU A 470 6.12 4.59 7.44
N ALA A 471 6.32 5.91 7.48
CA ALA A 471 6.38 6.74 6.28
C ALA A 471 7.49 6.26 5.32
N ALA A 472 8.68 5.99 5.86
CA ALA A 472 9.81 5.45 5.11
C ALA A 472 9.49 4.07 4.50
N SER A 473 8.81 3.20 5.26
CA SER A 473 8.44 1.85 4.82
C SER A 473 7.41 1.86 3.70
N ILE A 474 6.41 2.73 3.77
CA ILE A 474 5.41 2.92 2.71
C ILE A 474 6.09 3.45 1.45
N ALA A 475 6.96 4.45 1.59
CA ALA A 475 7.71 5.01 0.46
C ALA A 475 8.57 3.94 -0.22
N PHE A 476 9.27 3.12 0.57
CA PHE A 476 10.06 2.00 0.07
C PHE A 476 9.19 0.96 -0.66
N SER A 477 8.06 0.55 -0.07
CA SER A 477 7.13 -0.40 -0.69
C SER A 477 6.59 0.11 -2.03
N LEU A 478 6.18 1.38 -2.11
CA LEU A 478 5.75 2.00 -3.37
C LEU A 478 6.88 2.03 -4.41
N LEU A 479 8.09 2.37 -3.97
CA LEU A 479 9.26 2.41 -4.84
C LEU A 479 9.59 1.01 -5.41
N THR A 480 9.42 -0.06 -4.64
CA THR A 480 9.60 -1.43 -5.16
C THR A 480 8.61 -1.76 -6.27
N VAL A 481 7.36 -1.29 -6.18
CA VAL A 481 6.35 -1.48 -7.24
C VAL A 481 6.77 -0.74 -8.51
N ILE A 482 7.24 0.51 -8.38
CA ILE A 482 7.69 1.34 -9.50
C ILE A 482 8.91 0.71 -10.19
N PHE A 483 9.91 0.25 -9.45
CA PHE A 483 11.09 -0.38 -10.06
C PHE A 483 10.75 -1.71 -10.74
N ARG A 484 9.83 -2.49 -10.18
CA ARG A 484 9.38 -3.75 -10.80
C ARG A 484 8.62 -3.52 -12.10
N SER A 485 7.83 -2.45 -12.20
CA SER A 485 7.13 -2.12 -13.45
C SER A 485 8.04 -1.54 -14.53
N GLN A 486 9.17 -0.94 -14.13
CA GLN A 486 10.19 -0.37 -15.02
C GLN A 486 11.13 -1.40 -15.66
N LEU A 487 11.22 -2.62 -15.13
CA LEU A 487 12.10 -3.68 -15.63
C LEU A 487 11.30 -4.81 -16.31
N PRO A 488 10.61 -4.55 -17.43
CA PRO A 488 9.97 -5.61 -18.21
C PRO A 488 11.01 -6.53 -18.86
N ARG A 489 10.61 -7.77 -19.05
CA ARG A 489 11.20 -8.66 -20.06
C ARG A 489 10.57 -8.41 -21.42
N TYR A 490 11.41 -8.31 -22.43
CA TYR A 490 11.05 -8.20 -23.84
C TYR A 490 11.41 -9.50 -24.54
N SER A 491 10.46 -10.07 -25.28
CA SER A 491 10.60 -11.36 -25.96
C SER A 491 10.26 -11.22 -27.43
N ILE A 492 11.01 -11.93 -28.29
CA ILE A 492 10.60 -12.19 -29.67
C ILE A 492 9.77 -13.47 -29.65
N LEU A 493 8.63 -13.46 -30.34
CA LEU A 493 7.80 -14.65 -30.47
C LEU A 493 8.07 -15.34 -31.81
N GLY A 494 8.30 -16.65 -31.75
CA GLY A 494 8.30 -17.51 -32.91
C GLY A 494 7.09 -18.45 -32.89
N ARG A 495 6.89 -19.18 -33.99
CA ARG A 495 5.78 -20.11 -34.16
C ARG A 495 6.22 -21.54 -33.85
N VAL A 496 5.39 -22.28 -33.12
CA VAL A 496 5.54 -23.73 -32.98
C VAL A 496 5.06 -24.42 -34.27
N PRO A 497 5.87 -25.26 -34.93
CA PRO A 497 5.51 -25.92 -36.19
C PRO A 497 4.19 -26.70 -36.09
N GLY A 498 3.35 -26.61 -37.13
CA GLY A 498 2.07 -27.33 -37.19
C GLY A 498 0.95 -26.76 -36.30
N THR A 499 1.19 -25.69 -35.54
CA THR A 499 0.17 -25.08 -34.65
C THR A 499 0.03 -23.56 -34.88
N GLU A 500 -0.92 -22.94 -34.18
CA GLU A 500 -1.11 -21.48 -34.12
C GLU A 500 -0.49 -20.85 -32.86
N LEU A 501 0.36 -21.60 -32.14
CA LEU A 501 0.96 -21.16 -30.89
C LEU A 501 2.23 -20.33 -31.16
N TYR A 502 2.28 -19.14 -30.56
CA TYR A 502 3.42 -18.24 -30.59
C TYR A 502 4.05 -18.15 -29.20
N LEU A 503 5.31 -18.56 -29.10
CA LEU A 503 6.05 -18.69 -27.84
C LEU A 503 7.39 -17.96 -27.95
N ASP A 504 8.01 -17.71 -26.79
CA ASP A 504 9.31 -17.03 -26.70
C ASP A 504 10.42 -17.92 -27.26
N THR A 505 11.18 -17.39 -28.22
CA THR A 505 12.29 -18.09 -28.88
C THR A 505 13.46 -18.31 -27.92
N ASP A 506 13.67 -17.42 -26.96
CA ASP A 506 14.75 -17.54 -25.98
C ASP A 506 14.44 -18.62 -24.93
N THR A 507 13.16 -19.01 -24.76
CA THR A 507 12.73 -19.99 -23.74
C THR A 507 12.51 -21.40 -24.30
N TYR A 508 12.10 -21.53 -25.56
CA TYR A 508 11.72 -22.81 -26.17
C TYR A 508 12.49 -23.07 -27.48
N GLU A 509 13.30 -24.12 -27.50
CA GLU A 509 14.16 -24.46 -28.66
C GLU A 509 13.38 -24.91 -29.91
N GLU A 510 12.20 -25.49 -29.75
CA GLU A 510 11.37 -25.98 -30.87
C GLU A 510 10.65 -24.86 -31.65
N VAL A 511 10.70 -23.63 -31.13
CA VAL A 511 10.02 -22.47 -31.68
C VAL A 511 10.86 -21.83 -32.77
N LYS A 512 10.27 -21.62 -33.95
CA LYS A 512 10.98 -21.04 -35.10
C LYS A 512 10.45 -19.65 -35.42
N GLU A 513 11.36 -18.70 -35.63
CA GLU A 513 11.01 -17.38 -36.16
C GLU A 513 10.50 -17.50 -37.60
N ILE A 514 9.56 -16.62 -37.96
CA ILE A 514 9.03 -16.57 -39.32
C ILE A 514 9.94 -15.63 -40.11
N PRO A 515 10.56 -16.09 -41.22
CA PRO A 515 11.41 -15.23 -42.04
C PRO A 515 10.70 -13.93 -42.42
N GLY A 516 11.38 -12.80 -42.26
CA GLY A 516 10.84 -11.48 -42.63
C GLY A 516 9.82 -10.87 -41.65
N VAL A 517 9.35 -11.60 -40.63
CA VAL A 517 8.35 -11.13 -39.67
C VAL A 517 8.88 -11.19 -38.24
N ILE A 518 8.93 -10.02 -37.58
CA ILE A 518 9.32 -9.92 -36.16
C ILE A 518 8.07 -9.70 -35.31
N ILE A 519 7.85 -10.58 -34.34
CA ILE A 519 6.75 -10.47 -33.39
C ILE A 519 7.33 -10.09 -32.03
N PHE A 520 7.05 -8.87 -31.57
CA PHE A 520 7.61 -8.33 -30.34
C PHE A 520 6.55 -8.25 -29.25
N ARG A 521 6.86 -8.83 -28.08
CA ARG A 521 5.98 -8.82 -26.91
C ARG A 521 6.69 -8.25 -25.69
N SER A 522 6.02 -7.34 -24.99
CA SER A 522 6.42 -6.87 -23.66
C SER A 522 5.66 -7.64 -22.57
N SER A 523 6.34 -7.99 -21.48
CA SER A 523 5.72 -8.59 -20.28
C SER A 523 4.94 -7.60 -19.41
N THR A 524 5.16 -6.29 -19.56
CA THR A 524 4.44 -5.26 -18.80
C THR A 524 3.82 -4.20 -19.71
N THR A 525 2.83 -3.48 -19.16
CA THR A 525 2.23 -2.32 -19.82
C THR A 525 3.28 -1.24 -20.05
N MET A 526 3.27 -0.66 -21.26
CA MET A 526 4.15 0.44 -21.63
C MET A 526 3.56 1.79 -21.19
N TYR A 527 4.37 2.61 -20.50
CA TYR A 527 4.04 3.95 -20.04
C TYR A 527 5.31 4.82 -19.99
N TYR A 528 5.22 6.10 -19.62
CA TYR A 528 6.28 7.09 -19.78
C TYR A 528 7.63 6.70 -19.17
N THR A 529 7.65 5.85 -18.13
CA THR A 529 8.93 5.47 -17.49
C THR A 529 9.67 4.34 -18.19
N ASN A 530 8.99 3.46 -18.93
CA ASN A 530 9.60 2.32 -19.62
C ASN A 530 9.47 2.39 -21.14
N ALA A 531 8.81 3.40 -21.69
CA ALA A 531 8.56 3.50 -23.12
C ALA A 531 9.84 3.73 -23.95
N GLU A 532 10.86 4.41 -23.42
CA GLU A 532 12.17 4.52 -24.08
C GLU A 532 12.89 3.17 -24.08
N LEU A 533 12.90 2.46 -22.95
CA LEU A 533 13.46 1.10 -22.86
C LEU A 533 12.76 0.12 -23.82
N TYR A 534 11.44 0.27 -24.00
CA TYR A 534 10.67 -0.53 -24.95
C TYR A 534 11.14 -0.26 -26.38
N LEU A 535 11.33 1.02 -26.73
CA LEU A 535 11.81 1.42 -28.04
C LEU A 535 13.23 0.89 -28.29
N ASP A 536 14.15 1.11 -27.37
CA ASP A 536 15.53 0.65 -27.50
C ASP A 536 15.61 -0.87 -27.63
N ALA A 537 14.86 -1.61 -26.80
CA ALA A 537 14.79 -3.07 -26.88
C ALA A 537 14.16 -3.55 -28.20
N LEU A 538 13.11 -2.89 -28.70
CA LEU A 538 12.52 -3.20 -30.00
C LEU A 538 13.54 -3.00 -31.13
N LEU A 539 14.36 -1.96 -31.06
CA LEU A 539 15.35 -1.65 -32.09
C LEU A 539 16.54 -2.61 -32.07
N GLU A 540 17.05 -2.91 -30.87
CA GLU A 540 18.12 -3.88 -30.67
C GLU A 540 17.69 -5.27 -31.17
N LYS A 541 16.52 -5.74 -30.73
CA LYS A 541 15.99 -7.07 -31.10
C LYS A 541 15.53 -7.15 -32.56
N SER A 542 15.15 -6.03 -33.20
CA SER A 542 14.79 -6.02 -34.62
C SER A 542 15.98 -5.87 -35.58
N GLY A 543 17.17 -5.55 -35.07
CA GLY A 543 18.35 -5.29 -35.91
C GLY A 543 18.23 -4.04 -36.78
N ILE A 544 17.26 -3.16 -36.49
CA ILE A 544 16.96 -1.96 -37.28
C ILE A 544 17.75 -0.77 -36.72
N ASP A 545 18.89 -0.45 -37.35
CA ASP A 545 19.75 0.69 -36.97
C ASP A 545 19.17 2.02 -37.49
N ILE A 546 18.45 2.74 -36.62
CA ILE A 546 17.80 4.03 -36.91
C ILE A 546 18.80 5.08 -37.41
N GLY A 547 20.04 5.09 -36.91
CA GLY A 547 21.04 6.11 -37.27
C GLY A 547 21.30 6.13 -38.77
N LYS A 548 21.39 4.94 -39.38
CA LYS A 548 21.55 4.76 -40.83
C LYS A 548 20.27 5.07 -41.60
N LEU A 549 19.10 4.81 -41.02
CA LEU A 549 17.80 5.04 -41.67
C LEU A 549 17.35 6.50 -41.66
N LEU A 550 17.58 7.25 -40.58
CA LEU A 550 17.33 8.70 -40.53
C LEU A 550 18.26 9.45 -41.49
N MET A 551 19.51 9.01 -41.63
CA MET A 551 20.46 9.50 -42.64
C MET A 551 19.94 9.25 -44.06
N LYS A 552 19.43 8.04 -44.35
CA LYS A 552 18.78 7.71 -45.65
C LYS A 552 17.52 8.55 -45.91
N LYS A 553 16.68 8.80 -44.88
CA LYS A 553 15.47 9.64 -45.00
C LYS A 553 15.82 11.10 -45.27
N LYS A 554 16.77 11.69 -44.52
CA LYS A 554 17.28 13.05 -44.79
C LYS A 554 17.84 13.16 -46.21
N LYS A 555 18.55 12.13 -46.68
CA LYS A 555 19.06 12.07 -48.05
C LYS A 555 17.93 12.03 -49.09
N LYS A 556 16.95 11.13 -48.96
CA LYS A 556 15.77 11.07 -49.84
C LYS A 556 14.95 12.36 -49.83
N ASP A 557 14.69 12.95 -48.67
CA ASP A 557 13.95 14.22 -48.56
C ASP A 557 14.71 15.37 -49.22
N SER A 558 16.04 15.36 -49.17
CA SER A 558 16.89 16.34 -49.87
C SER A 558 16.90 16.14 -51.39
N GLU A 559 16.83 14.88 -51.85
CA GLU A 559 16.74 14.51 -53.27
C GLU A 559 15.36 14.85 -53.84
N GLN A 560 14.28 14.56 -53.11
CA GLN A 560 12.91 14.91 -53.45
C GLN A 560 12.75 16.43 -53.56
N LYS A 561 13.21 17.20 -52.56
CA LYS A 561 13.22 18.68 -52.62
C LYS A 561 14.03 19.22 -53.80
N ARG A 562 15.09 18.52 -54.23
CA ARG A 562 15.86 18.87 -55.43
C ARG A 562 15.11 18.53 -56.72
N ALA A 563 14.37 17.42 -56.76
CA ALA A 563 13.53 17.02 -57.87
C ALA A 563 12.32 17.96 -58.03
N ASP A 564 11.61 18.27 -56.94
CA ASP A 564 10.48 19.19 -56.93
C ASP A 564 10.92 20.60 -57.38
N LYS A 565 12.08 21.08 -56.91
CA LYS A 565 12.68 22.35 -57.40
C LYS A 565 13.06 22.30 -58.88
N LYS A 566 13.47 21.14 -59.40
CA LYS A 566 13.77 20.96 -60.84
C LYS A 566 12.48 20.94 -61.67
N GLU A 567 11.43 20.30 -61.19
CA GLU A 567 10.11 20.32 -61.82
C GLU A 567 9.47 21.70 -61.79
N GLU A 568 9.57 22.42 -60.67
CA GLU A 568 9.09 23.80 -60.56
C GLU A 568 9.83 24.73 -61.53
N LYS A 569 11.16 24.54 -61.70
CA LYS A 569 11.94 25.25 -62.72
C LYS A 569 11.52 24.87 -64.15
N ARG A 570 11.28 23.58 -64.43
CA ARG A 570 10.79 23.13 -65.76
C ARG A 570 9.39 23.63 -66.06
N ALA A 571 8.52 23.72 -65.07
CA ALA A 571 7.18 24.29 -65.20
C ALA A 571 7.26 25.79 -65.49
N LYS A 572 8.12 26.54 -64.79
CA LYS A 572 8.37 27.97 -65.08
C LYS A 572 8.94 28.19 -66.50
N ILE A 573 9.85 27.33 -66.95
CA ILE A 573 10.42 27.40 -68.32
C ILE A 573 9.35 27.09 -69.37
N LYS A 574 8.48 26.09 -69.14
CA LYS A 574 7.34 25.79 -70.04
C LYS A 574 6.31 26.91 -70.11
N VAL A 575 6.06 27.60 -68.99
CA VAL A 575 5.15 28.76 -68.95
C VAL A 575 5.74 29.95 -69.71
N ASN A 576 7.05 30.19 -69.61
CA ASN A 576 7.72 31.22 -70.41
C ASN A 576 7.72 30.89 -71.92
N TRP A 577 7.98 29.64 -72.30
CA TRP A 577 7.93 29.22 -73.71
C TRP A 577 6.51 29.25 -74.31
N ALA A 578 5.47 29.12 -73.49
CA ALA A 578 4.08 29.26 -73.93
C ALA A 578 3.65 30.73 -74.10
N PHE A 579 4.37 31.68 -73.49
CA PHE A 579 4.12 33.12 -73.63
C PHE A 579 4.82 33.75 -74.84
N ASP A 580 5.91 33.15 -75.33
CA ASP A 580 6.74 33.69 -76.43
C ASP A 580 6.28 33.31 -77.85
N GLN A 581 5.20 32.52 -78.04
CA GLN A 581 4.68 32.17 -79.38
C GLN A 581 3.53 33.06 -79.90
N GLN A 582 3.25 34.19 -79.25
CA GLN A 582 2.34 35.23 -79.77
C GLN A 582 3.03 36.61 -79.77
N GLY A 583 3.90 36.83 -80.76
CA GLY A 583 4.51 38.14 -81.03
C GLY A 583 5.46 38.09 -82.22
N THR A 584 5.10 38.77 -83.30
CA THR A 584 5.77 38.83 -84.62
C THR A 584 6.94 39.83 -84.69
N GLY A 585 8.00 39.51 -85.47
CA GLY A 585 8.68 40.47 -86.38
C GLY A 585 10.11 40.96 -86.06
N SER A 586 11.07 40.53 -86.91
CA SER A 586 12.28 41.23 -87.48
C SER A 586 13.17 42.18 -86.65
N ASP A 587 14.48 41.88 -86.51
CA ASP A 587 15.62 42.51 -87.26
C ASP A 587 17.01 42.31 -86.59
N GLN A 588 18.05 42.60 -87.38
CA GLN A 588 19.50 42.33 -87.42
C GLN A 588 20.45 42.55 -86.19
N ASP A 589 21.57 41.79 -86.29
CA ASP A 589 23.01 42.04 -86.00
C ASP A 589 23.53 42.44 -84.60
N SER A 590 24.50 41.67 -84.08
CA SER A 590 25.94 42.05 -83.93
C SER A 590 26.71 41.13 -82.95
N GLU A 591 28.00 40.98 -83.25
CA GLU A 591 29.00 40.09 -82.63
C GLU A 591 29.57 40.56 -81.26
N ILE A 592 30.41 39.67 -80.68
CA ILE A 592 31.60 39.88 -79.81
C ILE A 592 31.42 39.47 -78.34
N GLY A 593 32.29 38.55 -77.86
CA GLY A 593 32.74 38.59 -76.46
C GLY A 593 33.18 37.27 -75.82
N SER A 594 34.45 36.94 -75.99
CA SER A 594 35.26 35.87 -75.36
C SER A 594 35.26 35.80 -73.82
N TYR A 595 35.71 34.64 -73.31
CA TYR A 595 36.40 34.28 -72.04
C TYR A 595 35.65 33.21 -71.24
N GLY A 596 36.24 32.10 -70.81
CA GLY A 596 37.61 31.62 -70.86
C GLY A 596 37.67 30.29 -70.10
N ASP A 597 38.47 29.37 -70.62
CA ASP A 597 38.81 28.09 -70.05
C ASP A 597 39.73 28.26 -68.81
N ASN A 598 39.67 27.33 -67.85
CA ASN A 598 40.82 26.87 -67.04
C ASN A 598 40.44 25.84 -65.96
N HIS A 599 40.70 24.57 -66.31
CA HIS A 599 41.69 23.68 -65.69
C HIS A 599 41.66 23.31 -64.17
N ILE A 600 41.49 21.98 -63.95
CA ILE A 600 42.36 21.01 -63.22
C ILE A 600 42.57 21.27 -61.69
N THR A 601 42.42 20.31 -60.76
CA THR A 601 43.21 19.06 -60.60
C THR A 601 42.59 18.05 -59.61
N GLN A 602 42.69 16.74 -59.96
CA GLN A 602 43.07 15.53 -59.18
C GLN A 602 42.47 15.28 -57.76
N ALA A 603 42.14 14.06 -57.31
CA ALA A 603 42.69 12.72 -57.54
C ALA A 603 41.59 11.65 -57.28
N ALA A 604 41.37 10.66 -58.16
CA ALA A 604 42.01 9.33 -58.21
C ALA A 604 41.77 8.42 -56.97
N SER A 605 40.89 7.44 -57.11
CA SER A 605 41.30 6.02 -57.12
C SER A 605 40.14 5.12 -57.56
N THR A 606 40.47 4.32 -58.55
CA THR A 606 39.72 3.28 -59.24
C THR A 606 39.59 2.04 -58.35
N GLY A 607 38.48 1.31 -58.51
CA GLY A 607 38.30 0.01 -57.86
C GLY A 607 36.99 -0.63 -58.32
N SER A 608 36.97 -1.08 -59.57
CA SER A 608 35.95 -1.99 -60.07
C SER A 608 36.26 -3.40 -59.55
N GLU A 609 35.49 -3.86 -58.56
CA GLU A 609 35.36 -5.28 -58.25
C GLU A 609 33.89 -5.65 -58.28
N SER A 610 33.55 -6.42 -59.32
CA SER A 610 32.35 -7.23 -59.39
C SER A 610 32.44 -8.37 -58.39
N GLU A 611 31.65 -8.31 -57.32
CA GLU A 611 31.31 -9.47 -56.50
C GLU A 611 29.84 -9.85 -56.71
N SER A 612 29.62 -10.84 -57.57
CA SER A 612 28.49 -11.74 -57.41
C SER A 612 28.82 -12.71 -56.28
N GLY A 613 28.20 -12.54 -55.12
CA GLY A 613 28.42 -13.40 -53.96
C GLY A 613 27.20 -13.41 -53.04
N LYS A 614 26.53 -14.56 -52.96
CA LYS A 614 25.31 -14.85 -52.20
C LYS A 614 25.33 -14.28 -50.76
N SER A 615 24.40 -13.41 -50.43
CA SER A 615 23.77 -13.39 -49.10
C SER A 615 22.26 -13.30 -49.30
N ALA A 616 21.51 -14.24 -48.72
CA ALA A 616 20.07 -14.22 -48.75
C ALA A 616 19.58 -12.98 -47.99
N ASP A 617 18.79 -12.17 -48.68
CA ASP A 617 18.23 -10.90 -48.20
C ASP A 617 17.15 -11.19 -47.13
N ASN A 618 17.58 -11.35 -45.87
CA ASN A 618 16.68 -11.41 -44.70
C ASN A 618 16.24 -9.99 -44.29
N SER A 619 15.69 -9.22 -45.23
CA SER A 619 15.14 -7.91 -44.92
C SER A 619 13.80 -8.09 -44.20
N THR A 620 13.74 -7.67 -42.93
CA THR A 620 12.49 -7.69 -42.16
C THR A 620 11.47 -6.78 -42.85
N HIS A 621 10.34 -7.34 -43.27
CA HIS A 621 9.29 -6.59 -43.97
C HIS A 621 8.07 -6.32 -43.09
N THR A 622 7.90 -7.01 -41.95
CA THR A 622 6.79 -6.76 -41.01
C THR A 622 7.23 -6.81 -39.55
N ILE A 623 6.75 -5.86 -38.76
CA ILE A 623 6.87 -5.83 -37.31
C ILE A 623 5.46 -5.94 -36.71
N ILE A 624 5.24 -6.96 -35.90
CA ILE A 624 3.99 -7.19 -35.17
C ILE A 624 4.23 -6.86 -33.71
N LEU A 625 3.50 -5.88 -33.18
CA LEU A 625 3.55 -5.48 -31.78
C LEU A 625 2.38 -6.11 -31.03
N ASP A 626 2.69 -7.04 -30.13
CA ASP A 626 1.72 -7.66 -29.25
C ASP A 626 1.47 -6.74 -28.04
N LEU A 627 0.28 -6.12 -28.01
CA LEU A 627 -0.17 -5.23 -26.93
C LEU A 627 -1.14 -5.92 -25.96
N SER A 628 -1.16 -7.25 -25.91
CA SER A 628 -1.99 -8.03 -24.98
C SER A 628 -1.78 -7.67 -23.50
N THR A 629 -0.57 -7.25 -23.13
CA THR A 629 -0.19 -6.86 -21.76
C THR A 629 -0.46 -5.39 -21.44
N ALA A 630 -0.97 -4.59 -22.39
CA ALA A 630 -1.25 -3.18 -22.18
C ALA A 630 -2.56 -2.97 -21.43
N SER A 631 -2.49 -2.52 -20.17
CA SER A 631 -3.68 -2.19 -19.37
C SER A 631 -4.18 -0.76 -19.61
N PHE A 632 -3.27 0.15 -19.94
CA PHE A 632 -3.52 1.56 -20.24
C PHE A 632 -2.40 2.11 -21.13
N VAL A 633 -2.60 3.29 -21.71
CA VAL A 633 -1.60 3.99 -22.51
C VAL A 633 -1.59 5.47 -22.16
N ASP A 634 -0.40 6.05 -22.01
CA ASP A 634 -0.24 7.49 -21.78
C ASP A 634 0.22 8.25 -23.04
N THR A 635 0.32 9.58 -22.93
CA THR A 635 0.67 10.43 -24.06
C THR A 635 2.09 10.23 -24.58
N VAL A 636 3.04 9.81 -23.73
CA VAL A 636 4.42 9.52 -24.12
C VAL A 636 4.46 8.23 -24.92
N THR A 637 3.74 7.21 -24.45
CA THR A 637 3.56 5.95 -25.16
C THR A 637 2.89 6.14 -26.52
N VAL A 638 1.85 6.96 -26.63
CA VAL A 638 1.22 7.29 -27.92
C VAL A 638 2.23 7.90 -28.89
N LYS A 639 3.07 8.83 -28.42
CA LYS A 639 4.12 9.45 -29.26
C LYS A 639 5.16 8.43 -29.73
N ILE A 640 5.60 7.55 -28.83
CA ILE A 640 6.57 6.50 -29.16
C ILE A 640 5.97 5.51 -30.15
N LEU A 641 4.74 5.05 -29.95
CA LEU A 641 4.05 4.19 -30.91
C LEU A 641 3.89 4.87 -32.28
N LYS A 642 3.57 6.18 -32.32
CA LYS A 642 3.55 6.94 -33.58
C LYS A 642 4.91 6.97 -34.25
N ASN A 643 5.98 7.20 -33.48
CA ASN A 643 7.35 7.18 -34.00
C ASN A 643 7.73 5.80 -34.54
N VAL A 644 7.30 4.72 -33.88
CA VAL A 644 7.48 3.36 -34.38
C VAL A 644 6.71 3.16 -35.68
N CYS A 645 5.47 3.64 -35.78
CA CYS A 645 4.71 3.59 -37.03
C CYS A 645 5.28 4.49 -38.13
N VAL A 646 6.12 5.49 -37.85
CA VAL A 646 6.83 6.24 -38.90
C VAL A 646 7.86 5.35 -39.61
N PHE A 647 8.33 4.25 -39.00
CA PHE A 647 9.12 3.22 -39.70
C PHE A 647 8.35 2.56 -40.85
N ARG A 648 7.01 2.63 -40.85
CA ARG A 648 6.15 2.14 -41.94
C ARG A 648 6.49 2.74 -43.30
N HIS A 649 6.96 3.98 -43.35
CA HIS A 649 7.31 4.63 -44.61
C HIS A 649 8.70 4.22 -45.16
N MET A 650 9.47 3.43 -44.42
CA MET A 650 10.89 3.21 -44.70
C MET A 650 11.31 1.74 -44.92
N CYS A 651 10.43 0.74 -44.73
CA CYS A 651 10.46 -0.62 -45.33
C CYS A 651 9.65 -1.71 -44.58
N CYS A 652 9.04 -1.45 -43.40
CA CYS A 652 8.37 -2.50 -42.61
C CYS A 652 6.91 -2.17 -42.26
N LEU A 653 5.96 -3.08 -42.56
CA LEU A 653 4.57 -2.96 -42.11
C LEU A 653 4.48 -3.14 -40.58
N THR A 654 3.96 -2.16 -39.84
CA THR A 654 3.71 -2.30 -38.39
C THR A 654 2.27 -2.70 -38.12
N LEU A 655 2.06 -3.83 -37.43
CA LEU A 655 0.74 -4.33 -37.03
C LEU A 655 0.62 -4.37 -35.51
N PHE A 656 -0.58 -4.12 -34.99
CA PHE A 656 -0.89 -4.16 -33.56
C PHE A 656 -1.86 -5.30 -33.28
N VAL A 657 -1.58 -6.05 -32.22
CA VAL A 657 -2.31 -7.28 -31.93
C VAL A 657 -2.83 -7.31 -30.50
N SER A 658 -3.94 -8.02 -30.29
CA SER A 658 -4.49 -8.36 -28.97
C SER A 658 -4.72 -7.14 -28.06
N THR A 659 -5.04 -5.98 -28.65
CA THR A 659 -5.14 -4.73 -27.90
C THR A 659 -6.48 -4.65 -27.14
N PRO A 660 -6.48 -4.46 -25.81
CA PRO A 660 -7.72 -4.34 -25.04
C PRO A 660 -8.58 -3.15 -25.47
N VAL A 661 -9.91 -3.28 -25.34
CA VAL A 661 -10.88 -2.26 -25.80
C VAL A 661 -10.61 -0.89 -25.15
N CYS A 662 -10.28 -0.87 -23.85
CA CYS A 662 -9.95 0.36 -23.13
C CYS A 662 -8.73 1.08 -23.74
N VAL A 663 -7.73 0.34 -24.18
CA VAL A 663 -6.53 0.89 -24.81
C VAL A 663 -6.85 1.42 -26.20
N VAL A 664 -7.65 0.70 -26.99
CA VAL A 664 -8.08 1.18 -28.32
C VAL A 664 -8.86 2.48 -28.20
N GLU A 665 -9.74 2.61 -27.20
CA GLU A 665 -10.48 3.85 -26.93
C GLU A 665 -9.53 4.99 -26.55
N GLN A 666 -8.57 4.76 -25.65
CA GLN A 666 -7.54 5.73 -25.28
C GLN A 666 -6.69 6.18 -26.48
N LEU A 667 -6.25 5.25 -27.33
CA LEU A 667 -5.52 5.54 -28.57
C LEU A 667 -6.37 6.39 -29.54
N SER A 668 -7.65 6.07 -29.66
CA SER A 668 -8.57 6.83 -30.52
C SER A 668 -8.78 8.26 -30.01
N ILE A 669 -8.97 8.44 -28.70
CA ILE A 669 -9.11 9.76 -28.06
C ILE A 669 -7.82 10.58 -28.22
N ALA A 670 -6.66 9.93 -28.10
CA ALA A 670 -5.36 10.56 -28.27
C ALA A 670 -4.97 10.86 -29.74
N GLY A 671 -5.88 10.61 -30.69
CA GLY A 671 -5.65 10.82 -32.12
C GLY A 671 -4.51 9.96 -32.67
N PHE A 672 -4.37 8.72 -32.17
CA PHE A 672 -3.39 7.76 -32.66
C PHE A 672 -3.70 7.29 -34.08
N PHE A 673 -4.98 6.99 -34.35
CA PHE A 673 -5.45 6.58 -35.67
C PHE A 673 -5.62 7.79 -36.57
N CYS A 674 -4.91 7.77 -37.69
CA CYS A 674 -4.92 8.80 -38.73
C CYS A 674 -4.78 8.13 -40.11
N GLU A 675 -4.77 8.90 -41.19
CA GLU A 675 -4.62 8.33 -42.54
C GLU A 675 -3.35 7.48 -42.70
N SER A 676 -2.25 7.82 -42.00
CA SER A 676 -1.02 7.04 -42.01
C SER A 676 -1.04 5.79 -41.12
N ILE A 677 -1.97 5.72 -40.14
CA ILE A 677 -2.15 4.60 -39.21
C ILE A 677 -3.67 4.27 -39.14
N PRO A 678 -4.21 3.57 -40.16
CA PRO A 678 -5.61 3.18 -40.17
C PRO A 678 -5.89 2.11 -39.12
N LYS A 679 -7.15 2.03 -38.69
CA LYS A 679 -7.63 0.98 -37.76
C LYS A 679 -7.49 -0.43 -38.33
N SER A 680 -7.29 -0.59 -39.63
CA SER A 680 -7.01 -1.88 -40.28
C SER A 680 -5.66 -2.49 -39.90
N CYS A 681 -4.79 -1.75 -39.20
CA CYS A 681 -3.55 -2.27 -38.62
C CYS A 681 -3.75 -2.98 -37.28
N LEU A 682 -4.96 -2.97 -36.72
CA LEU A 682 -5.32 -3.70 -35.49
C LEU A 682 -5.84 -5.10 -35.84
N PHE A 683 -5.31 -6.11 -35.18
CA PHE A 683 -5.73 -7.50 -35.31
C PHE A 683 -6.12 -8.09 -33.95
N ALA A 684 -7.07 -9.02 -33.96
CA ALA A 684 -7.52 -9.70 -32.75
C ALA A 684 -6.48 -10.71 -32.25
N THR A 685 -5.81 -11.43 -33.17
CA THR A 685 -4.83 -12.47 -32.83
C THR A 685 -3.51 -12.26 -33.57
N VAL A 686 -2.43 -12.84 -33.02
CA VAL A 686 -1.10 -12.80 -33.64
C VAL A 686 -1.13 -13.56 -34.96
N HIS A 687 -1.86 -14.67 -35.00
CA HIS A 687 -1.97 -15.50 -36.19
C HIS A 687 -2.59 -14.75 -37.37
N ASP A 688 -3.69 -14.02 -37.14
CA ASP A 688 -4.35 -13.22 -38.19
C ASP A 688 -3.41 -12.14 -38.76
N ALA A 689 -2.65 -11.48 -37.89
CA ALA A 689 -1.67 -10.48 -38.29
C ALA A 689 -0.54 -11.07 -39.14
N VAL A 690 -0.05 -12.26 -38.77
CA VAL A 690 0.96 -13.00 -39.53
C VAL A 690 0.42 -13.43 -40.89
N LEU A 691 -0.78 -14.03 -40.95
CA LEU A 691 -1.40 -14.43 -42.21
C LEU A 691 -1.64 -13.23 -43.14
N HIS A 692 -2.06 -12.09 -42.58
CA HIS A 692 -2.21 -10.85 -43.34
C HIS A 692 -0.85 -10.37 -43.89
N SER A 693 0.20 -10.38 -43.06
CA SER A 693 1.55 -10.00 -43.47
C SER A 693 2.07 -10.83 -44.65
N LEU A 694 1.95 -12.16 -44.55
CA LEU A 694 2.39 -13.10 -45.59
C LEU A 694 1.58 -12.91 -46.89
N ARG A 695 0.27 -12.66 -46.80
CA ARG A 695 -0.58 -12.36 -47.96
C ARG A 695 -0.16 -11.09 -48.67
N VAL A 696 0.18 -10.03 -47.94
CA VAL A 696 0.56 -8.73 -48.50
C VAL A 696 1.91 -8.79 -49.24
N HIS A 697 2.85 -9.59 -48.75
CA HIS A 697 4.21 -9.66 -49.32
C HIS A 697 4.40 -10.79 -50.34
N GLY A 698 3.34 -11.55 -50.64
CA GLY A 698 3.36 -12.56 -51.70
C GLY A 698 4.24 -13.78 -51.41
N ASP A 699 4.51 -14.05 -50.14
CA ASP A 699 5.43 -15.12 -49.75
C ASP A 699 4.82 -16.50 -50.02
N LYS A 700 5.58 -17.37 -50.69
CA LYS A 700 5.11 -18.69 -51.17
C LYS A 700 5.13 -19.75 -50.06
N ASP A 701 5.76 -19.47 -48.92
CA ASP A 701 5.72 -20.29 -47.72
C ASP A 701 4.38 -20.15 -47.01
N ARG A 702 3.31 -20.57 -47.70
CA ARG A 702 2.05 -20.88 -47.03
C ARG A 702 2.35 -22.04 -46.08
N PRO A 703 2.00 -21.97 -44.79
CA PRO A 703 1.94 -23.16 -43.97
C PRO A 703 0.99 -24.14 -44.66
N GLN A 704 1.53 -25.22 -45.23
CA GLN A 704 0.73 -26.32 -45.74
C GLN A 704 0.07 -26.96 -44.52
N TYR A 705 -1.21 -26.67 -44.35
CA TYR A 705 -2.06 -27.49 -43.50
C TYR A 705 -2.33 -28.79 -44.28
N GLU A 706 -1.51 -29.82 -44.07
CA GLU A 706 -1.95 -31.18 -44.38
C GLU A 706 -3.13 -31.47 -43.44
N CYS A 707 -4.34 -31.33 -44.00
CA CYS A 707 -5.56 -31.76 -43.35
C CYS A 707 -5.55 -33.29 -43.37
N VAL A 708 -4.87 -33.92 -42.42
CA VAL A 708 -5.06 -35.35 -42.12
C VAL A 708 -6.34 -35.47 -41.30
N LEU A 709 -7.47 -35.24 -41.97
CA LEU A 709 -8.75 -35.80 -41.54
C LEU A 709 -9.02 -36.99 -42.45
N ASP A 710 -8.42 -38.11 -42.08
CA ASP A 710 -8.83 -39.43 -42.57
C ASP A 710 -10.24 -39.70 -42.02
N MET A 711 -11.25 -39.27 -42.78
CA MET A 711 -12.65 -39.62 -42.55
C MET A 711 -12.88 -41.09 -42.92
N SER A 712 -12.29 -42.01 -42.16
CA SER A 712 -12.62 -43.43 -42.25
C SER A 712 -12.28 -44.23 -40.99
N SER A 713 -12.67 -43.77 -39.80
CA SER A 713 -12.94 -44.73 -38.71
C SER A 713 -13.96 -44.22 -37.70
N THR A 714 -15.14 -44.82 -37.77
CA THR A 714 -16.06 -44.98 -36.65
C THR A 714 -15.34 -45.47 -35.41
N THR A 715 -15.25 -44.69 -34.32
CA THR A 715 -15.58 -45.19 -32.97
C THR A 715 -15.79 -44.07 -31.95
N LYS A 716 -16.84 -44.27 -31.15
CA LYS A 716 -17.25 -43.57 -29.92
C LYS A 716 -16.07 -43.33 -28.96
N MET A 717 -15.95 -42.12 -28.38
CA MET A 717 -16.41 -41.76 -27.03
C MET A 717 -16.23 -40.25 -26.78
#